data_AF-A0A2A2G9H1-F1
#
_entry.id   AF-A0A2A2G9H1-F1
#
_cell.length_a   1.000
_cell.length_b   1.000
_cell.length_c   1.000
_cell.angle_alpha   90.00
_cell.angle_beta   90.00
_cell.angle_gamma   90.00
#
_symmetry.space_group_name_H-M   'P 1'
#
loop_
_entity.id
_entity.type
_entity.pdbx_description
1 polymer ?
#
loop_
_entity_poly.entity_id
_entity_poly.type
_entity_poly.pdbx_seq_one_letter_code
_entity_poly.pdbx_strand_id
1 'polypeptide(L)'
;MISSASPINILPKIIERLELSSPKKIVHPRRLPMRITNSSFSKILNNHNSTIMKRLSLFLLMAVFAFACSQTEQVADSQQSKNTSTNPYENMDFPELNDFQKPEVETFTTENGITFYLVQDKELPLINVSTRVRTGGVLNSNEKTGLASITGTVMRSGGTETYPADSLNTMLENRAASIETGIGFTSGNASMDVLKEDFDDLLPVYIDILTNPAFPEDKIELAKKQQKSSISRRNDNSQQIGVREFQKIIYGEDSPYGRNTEYSTINNITREDLVDFHEKHFSADNMMVGIVGDFDTEEMKQKLRNSFGELPAGDETQLEFPEVDYEPQSSINFIEKSDVNQSFVMLGHLGGMRDNPDYAKVQVMNRVLSGGFSGRLMQVVRTEMGLAYSVFGQYGMNSFYPGMFYAGVMTKSSTTAEAIDAIIEQIEHLQKEPITEQELQDVKDQILNSAVFEYDSYEEVLNERMSNEYRGLPADAFEEYIQGVKATTVEDVQAVAQEYLNPDNIQILVVGNKEEIGDQLEKYGEVNEIDISIPEPGSGEEQMVEGDTEKGKEWLSKMTDAVIDGDTELSSISLTGEMNMQGQKMPMTSTINYPDAINQTIKGPMGEIKINYEDGSGKMIAGGQERPLPPQMAKNLKSTLNRSFLSIALNADSVNPQYLGSEEVDGTSYEKINVTVDGSNIELLLDPETHYPDVIRYKQFNPQMGEQVTVENHHSDWKVVDGVAYPYLQETIVNGNKSAEAVYKSHEVNK
;
A
#
# COMPACT_ATOMS: atom_id res chain seq x y z
N MET A 1 -52.71 -27.89 -34.15
CA MET A 1 -53.35 -27.09 -35.22
C MET A 1 -53.12 -25.62 -34.90
N ILE A 2 -52.35 -24.90 -35.74
CA ILE A 2 -52.81 -23.73 -36.55
C ILE A 2 -53.88 -22.86 -35.85
N SER A 3 -53.82 -21.53 -35.66
CA SER A 3 -52.91 -20.42 -36.03
C SER A 3 -53.27 -19.17 -35.14
N SER A 4 -52.75 -17.93 -35.20
CA SER A 4 -51.85 -17.19 -36.12
C SER A 4 -51.45 -15.80 -35.56
N ALA A 5 -50.25 -15.31 -35.93
CA ALA A 5 -49.83 -13.93 -36.26
C ALA A 5 -50.11 -12.68 -35.35
N SER A 6 -49.03 -11.91 -35.16
CA SER A 6 -48.91 -10.47 -34.81
C SER A 6 -49.48 -9.54 -35.94
N PRO A 7 -49.45 -8.16 -35.91
CA PRO A 7 -48.34 -7.29 -35.44
C PRO A 7 -48.58 -5.80 -34.99
N ILE A 8 -47.48 -5.15 -34.53
CA ILE A 8 -47.04 -3.74 -34.77
C ILE A 8 -47.56 -2.52 -33.95
N ASN A 9 -46.58 -1.86 -33.27
CA ASN A 9 -46.30 -0.44 -32.94
C ASN A 9 -47.38 0.58 -32.48
N ILE A 10 -47.04 1.41 -31.46
CA ILE A 10 -46.53 2.82 -31.55
C ILE A 10 -46.56 3.52 -30.15
N LEU A 11 -45.43 4.07 -29.70
CA LEU A 11 -45.21 5.01 -28.56
C LEU A 11 -45.37 6.49 -29.01
N PRO A 12 -45.20 7.58 -28.20
CA PRO A 12 -45.31 7.82 -26.74
C PRO A 12 -46.10 9.13 -26.37
N LYS A 13 -46.17 9.51 -25.07
CA LYS A 13 -46.35 10.88 -24.47
C LYS A 13 -45.87 10.79 -23.00
N ILE A 14 -45.00 11.62 -22.39
CA ILE A 14 -44.79 13.08 -22.28
C ILE A 14 -45.79 13.80 -21.33
N ILE A 15 -45.33 14.01 -20.07
CA ILE A 15 -45.29 15.24 -19.20
C ILE A 15 -46.55 16.17 -19.23
N GLU A 16 -47.23 16.53 -18.11
CA GLU A 16 -46.86 17.54 -17.07
C GLU A 16 -47.97 17.74 -15.98
N ARG A 17 -47.64 18.44 -14.86
CA ARG A 17 -48.48 19.18 -13.85
C ARG A 17 -49.04 18.40 -12.63
N LEU A 18 -48.62 18.73 -11.39
CA LEU A 18 -49.01 19.84 -10.47
C LEU A 18 -50.46 19.66 -9.92
N GLU A 19 -50.79 19.82 -8.63
CA GLU A 19 -50.25 20.77 -7.62
C GLU A 19 -50.62 20.38 -6.15
N LEU A 20 -49.79 20.82 -5.17
CA LEU A 20 -50.06 21.19 -3.76
C LEU A 20 -51.09 20.44 -2.87
N SER A 21 -50.60 19.88 -1.74
CA SER A 21 -50.90 20.41 -0.38
C SER A 21 -50.11 19.68 0.73
N SER A 22 -49.73 20.41 1.78
CA SER A 22 -49.10 19.86 3.01
C SER A 22 -50.02 20.04 4.22
N PRO A 23 -49.80 19.29 5.31
CA PRO A 23 -49.34 20.01 6.50
C PRO A 23 -48.16 19.34 7.25
N LYS A 24 -47.51 20.16 8.09
CA LYS A 24 -46.26 19.88 8.81
C LYS A 24 -46.40 18.78 9.89
N LYS A 25 -45.34 17.99 10.05
CA LYS A 25 -44.82 17.57 11.37
C LYS A 25 -43.30 17.74 11.40
N ILE A 26 -42.79 18.08 12.57
CA ILE A 26 -41.37 18.38 12.83
C ILE A 26 -40.72 17.13 13.41
N VAL A 27 -39.60 16.69 12.82
CA VAL A 27 -38.69 15.67 13.38
C VAL A 27 -37.26 16.10 13.07
N HIS A 28 -36.34 15.97 14.04
CA HIS A 28 -34.92 16.31 13.87
C HIS A 28 -34.19 15.24 13.04
N PRO A 29 -33.29 15.61 12.12
CA PRO A 29 -32.40 14.65 11.46
C PRO A 29 -31.20 14.32 12.35
N ARG A 30 -31.10 13.08 12.84
CA ARG A 30 -29.80 12.50 13.24
C ARG A 30 -29.01 12.14 11.97
N ARG A 31 -27.67 12.26 12.05
CA ARG A 31 -26.77 11.97 10.93
C ARG A 31 -26.67 10.46 10.70
N LEU A 32 -26.85 10.02 9.45
CA LEU A 32 -26.38 8.73 8.97
C LEU A 32 -24.89 8.82 8.60
N PRO A 33 -24.06 7.80 8.86
CA PRO A 33 -22.69 7.75 8.36
C PRO A 33 -22.69 7.53 6.85
N MET A 34 -22.15 8.49 6.10
CA MET A 34 -22.11 8.43 4.64
C MET A 34 -20.79 7.81 4.18
N ARG A 35 -20.81 6.52 3.78
CA ARG A 35 -19.71 5.89 3.03
C ARG A 35 -19.54 6.65 1.70
N ILE A 36 -18.45 7.40 1.55
CA ILE A 36 -18.13 8.10 0.30
C ILE A 36 -17.37 7.15 -0.62
N THR A 37 -18.08 6.54 -1.56
CA THR A 37 -17.48 5.88 -2.73
C THR A 37 -17.10 6.93 -3.77
N ASN A 38 -15.81 7.05 -4.08
CA ASN A 38 -15.31 7.98 -5.10
C ASN A 38 -15.74 7.55 -6.51
N SER A 39 -16.80 8.16 -7.04
CA SER A 39 -17.01 8.22 -8.49
C SER A 39 -17.67 9.54 -8.88
N SER A 40 -17.20 10.12 -9.99
CA SER A 40 -17.89 11.15 -10.77
C SER A 40 -18.30 12.44 -10.05
N PHE A 41 -17.49 13.51 -10.15
CA PHE A 41 -18.02 14.81 -10.60
C PHE A 41 -16.92 15.70 -11.21
N SER A 42 -16.95 15.81 -12.54
CA SER A 42 -16.24 16.82 -13.33
C SER A 42 -17.25 17.42 -14.32
N LYS A 43 -17.13 18.73 -14.57
CA LYS A 43 -18.07 19.62 -15.29
C LYS A 43 -19.29 20.06 -14.45
N ILE A 44 -19.29 21.33 -14.05
CA ILE A 44 -20.03 22.42 -14.73
C ILE A 44 -19.62 23.75 -14.09
N LEU A 45 -18.97 24.61 -14.88
CA LEU A 45 -19.19 26.07 -14.93
C LEU A 45 -18.10 26.70 -15.82
N ASN A 46 -18.47 27.05 -17.05
CA ASN A 46 -17.63 27.86 -17.92
C ASN A 46 -18.52 28.76 -18.79
N ASN A 47 -18.63 30.04 -18.41
CA ASN A 47 -18.84 31.20 -19.30
C ASN A 47 -19.18 32.45 -18.47
N HIS A 48 -18.30 33.46 -18.48
CA HIS A 48 -18.37 34.44 -19.56
C HIS A 48 -17.09 35.28 -19.71
N ASN A 49 -16.77 35.60 -20.97
CA ASN A 49 -15.76 36.57 -21.39
C ASN A 49 -16.11 38.00 -20.87
N SER A 50 -15.25 39.04 -20.91
CA SER A 50 -14.19 39.31 -21.89
C SER A 50 -13.21 40.44 -21.49
N THR A 51 -11.94 40.29 -21.87
CA THR A 51 -10.98 41.32 -22.37
C THR A 51 -11.00 42.79 -21.86
N ILE A 52 -9.83 43.29 -21.41
CA ILE A 52 -8.99 44.28 -22.17
C ILE A 52 -7.60 44.49 -21.50
N MET A 53 -6.62 44.93 -22.28
CA MET A 53 -5.17 44.95 -22.01
C MET A 53 -4.60 46.15 -21.21
N LYS A 54 -3.37 45.92 -20.72
CA LYS A 54 -2.16 46.82 -20.70
C LYS A 54 -1.87 47.75 -19.49
N ARG A 55 -0.87 47.31 -18.71
CA ARG A 55 0.45 47.92 -18.43
C ARG A 55 0.57 49.35 -17.83
N LEU A 56 1.37 49.41 -16.76
CA LEU A 56 2.60 50.21 -16.53
C LEU A 56 2.62 51.21 -15.35
N SER A 57 3.78 51.29 -14.69
CA SER A 57 4.30 52.36 -13.79
C SER A 57 3.71 52.39 -12.36
N LEU A 58 4.44 52.10 -11.27
CA LEU A 58 5.74 52.56 -10.72
C LEU A 58 5.62 53.82 -9.81
N PHE A 59 5.97 53.61 -8.53
CA PHE A 59 6.33 54.55 -7.45
C PHE A 59 6.19 56.08 -7.65
N LEU A 60 5.41 56.71 -6.76
CA LEU A 60 5.66 57.95 -5.98
C LEU A 60 4.36 58.23 -5.15
N LEU A 61 4.31 58.85 -3.98
CA LEU A 61 5.28 59.60 -3.15
C LEU A 61 4.82 59.51 -1.67
N MET A 62 5.74 59.53 -0.70
CA MET A 62 5.39 59.73 0.72
C MET A 62 4.93 61.18 1.01
N ALA A 63 4.15 61.31 2.10
CA ALA A 63 4.08 62.46 3.00
C ALA A 63 3.64 63.85 2.46
N VAL A 64 2.38 64.19 2.73
CA VAL A 64 2.04 65.52 3.30
C VAL A 64 0.89 65.37 4.32
N PHE A 65 0.88 66.20 5.36
CA PHE A 65 -0.19 66.41 6.35
C PHE A 65 -0.44 65.34 7.43
N ALA A 66 0.60 65.10 8.23
CA ALA A 66 0.40 65.22 9.68
C ALA A 66 0.56 66.72 10.06
N PHE A 67 -0.54 67.41 10.38
CA PHE A 67 -0.64 68.42 11.47
C PHE A 67 -2.03 69.08 11.53
N ALA A 68 -2.85 68.65 12.49
CA ALA A 68 -3.95 69.44 13.04
C ALA A 68 -4.26 68.94 14.47
N CYS A 69 -3.41 69.34 15.40
CA CYS A 69 -3.76 69.86 16.72
C CYS A 69 -5.09 69.41 17.36
N SER A 70 -4.96 68.46 18.28
CA SER A 70 -5.11 68.70 19.74
C SER A 70 -6.48 69.08 20.31
N GLN A 71 -7.07 68.13 21.05
CA GLN A 71 -7.56 68.40 22.41
C GLN A 71 -6.98 67.37 23.39
N THR A 72 -6.86 67.82 24.64
CA THR A 72 -5.99 67.32 25.70
C THR A 72 -6.64 66.24 26.59
N GLU A 73 -5.81 65.45 27.27
CA GLU A 73 -5.81 65.11 28.73
C GLU A 73 -7.16 65.07 29.49
N GLN A 74 -7.44 64.16 30.44
CA GLN A 74 -6.71 63.14 31.22
C GLN A 74 -7.76 62.04 31.55
N VAL A 75 -7.45 60.81 31.98
CA VAL A 75 -7.01 60.41 33.33
C VAL A 75 -6.60 58.93 33.26
N ALA A 76 -5.53 58.55 33.97
CA ALA A 76 -5.28 57.15 34.32
C ALA A 76 -5.77 56.89 35.75
N ASP A 77 -6.45 55.76 35.98
CA ASP A 77 -6.14 54.75 37.03
C ASP A 77 -7.29 53.71 37.15
N SER A 78 -6.95 52.52 37.66
CA SER A 78 -7.83 51.46 38.17
C SER A 78 -8.80 50.78 37.18
N GLN A 79 -8.39 49.63 36.64
CA GLN A 79 -8.86 48.33 37.13
C GLN A 79 -8.09 47.16 36.47
N GLN A 80 -7.48 46.32 37.29
CA GLN A 80 -7.05 44.98 36.87
C GLN A 80 -8.29 44.11 36.64
N SER A 81 -8.83 44.10 35.42
CA SER A 81 -9.68 42.99 34.97
C SER A 81 -8.77 41.81 34.69
N LYS A 82 -8.72 40.83 35.61
CA LYS A 82 -8.32 39.48 35.25
C LYS A 82 -9.35 38.95 34.25
N ASN A 83 -9.04 39.05 32.95
CA ASN A 83 -9.76 38.26 31.95
C ASN A 83 -9.36 36.79 32.11
N THR A 84 -9.92 36.12 33.11
CA THR A 84 -10.18 34.69 33.05
C THR A 84 -11.20 34.49 31.94
N SER A 85 -10.69 34.39 30.70
CA SER A 85 -11.43 33.85 29.58
C SER A 85 -11.61 32.36 29.83
N THR A 86 -12.53 32.00 30.72
CA THR A 86 -12.97 30.61 30.85
C THR A 86 -13.56 30.21 29.51
N ASN A 87 -12.96 29.25 28.81
CA ASN A 87 -13.47 28.82 27.53
C ASN A 87 -14.91 28.30 27.73
N PRO A 88 -15.85 28.53 26.79
CA PRO A 88 -17.24 28.09 26.97
C PRO A 88 -17.41 26.58 27.23
N TYR A 89 -16.41 25.78 26.85
CA TYR A 89 -16.34 24.34 27.09
C TYR A 89 -15.98 23.96 28.54
N GLU A 90 -15.26 24.81 29.28
CA GLU A 90 -14.88 24.57 30.69
C GLU A 90 -16.07 24.62 31.66
N ASN A 91 -17.20 25.18 31.21
CA ASN A 91 -18.46 25.24 31.96
C ASN A 91 -19.54 24.33 31.35
N MET A 92 -19.17 23.35 30.53
CA MET A 92 -20.11 22.33 30.06
C MET A 92 -20.29 21.26 31.14
N ASP A 93 -21.49 21.23 31.70
CA ASP A 93 -21.95 20.19 32.62
C ASP A 93 -22.28 18.94 31.79
N PHE A 94 -21.33 18.00 31.73
CA PHE A 94 -21.54 16.70 31.11
C PHE A 94 -22.20 15.76 32.14
N PRO A 95 -23.26 15.02 31.77
CA PRO A 95 -23.81 14.01 32.67
C PRO A 95 -22.73 12.96 32.95
N GLU A 96 -22.74 12.39 34.16
CA GLU A 96 -21.95 11.18 34.44
C GLU A 96 -22.23 10.14 33.35
N LEU A 97 -21.17 9.48 32.86
CA LEU A 97 -21.30 8.39 31.92
C LEU A 97 -22.21 7.33 32.54
N ASN A 98 -23.27 6.93 31.81
CA ASN A 98 -24.15 5.86 32.28
C ASN A 98 -23.31 4.61 32.57
N ASP A 99 -23.58 3.91 33.66
CA ASP A 99 -23.00 2.60 33.94
C ASP A 99 -23.24 1.66 32.74
N PHE A 100 -22.17 1.32 32.03
CA PHE A 100 -22.24 0.40 30.91
C PHE A 100 -22.62 -0.99 31.42
N GLN A 101 -23.83 -1.43 31.06
CA GLN A 101 -24.31 -2.79 31.34
C GLN A 101 -23.64 -3.75 30.35
N LYS A 102 -22.46 -4.28 30.70
CA LYS A 102 -21.76 -5.31 29.91
C LYS A 102 -22.73 -6.46 29.63
N PRO A 103 -22.97 -6.84 28.36
CA PRO A 103 -23.83 -7.96 28.03
C PRO A 103 -23.31 -9.26 28.66
N GLU A 104 -24.24 -10.11 29.09
CA GLU A 104 -23.92 -11.48 29.46
C GLU A 104 -23.60 -12.26 28.17
N VAL A 105 -22.34 -12.69 28.04
CA VAL A 105 -21.87 -13.51 26.92
C VAL A 105 -22.09 -14.96 27.29
N GLU A 106 -23.08 -15.58 26.65
CA GLU A 106 -23.42 -16.99 26.81
C GLU A 106 -22.40 -17.85 26.07
N THR A 107 -21.74 -18.77 26.78
CA THR A 107 -20.71 -19.64 26.18
C THR A 107 -21.07 -21.13 26.25
N PHE A 108 -20.68 -21.88 25.22
CA PHE A 108 -20.73 -23.33 25.24
C PHE A 108 -19.72 -23.95 24.27
N THR A 109 -19.30 -25.18 24.54
CA THR A 109 -18.45 -25.96 23.62
C THR A 109 -19.24 -27.12 23.01
N THR A 110 -18.99 -27.44 21.74
CA THR A 110 -19.51 -28.65 21.06
C THR A 110 -18.68 -29.89 21.43
N GLU A 111 -19.19 -31.09 21.10
CA GLU A 111 -18.46 -32.34 21.40
C GLU A 111 -17.16 -32.50 20.59
N ASN A 112 -17.04 -31.77 19.48
CA ASN A 112 -15.85 -31.65 18.63
C ASN A 112 -15.03 -30.36 18.89
N GLY A 113 -15.21 -29.72 20.06
CA GLY A 113 -14.27 -28.72 20.58
C GLY A 113 -14.49 -27.24 20.22
N ILE A 114 -15.35 -26.92 19.25
CA ILE A 114 -15.63 -25.51 18.89
C ILE A 114 -16.26 -24.81 20.09
N THR A 115 -15.65 -23.71 20.51
CA THR A 115 -16.20 -22.88 21.59
C THR A 115 -16.97 -21.71 21.00
N PHE A 116 -18.25 -21.65 21.34
CA PHE A 116 -19.21 -20.65 20.89
C PHE A 116 -19.46 -19.58 21.95
N TYR A 117 -19.65 -18.36 21.48
CA TYR A 117 -19.98 -17.16 22.25
C TYR A 117 -21.24 -16.54 21.64
N LEU A 118 -22.25 -16.24 22.46
CA LEU A 118 -23.53 -15.74 22.01
C LEU A 118 -23.93 -14.50 22.80
N VAL A 119 -24.35 -13.44 22.11
CA VAL A 119 -25.06 -12.30 22.70
C VAL A 119 -26.32 -12.06 21.90
N GLN A 120 -27.48 -12.19 22.57
CA GLN A 120 -28.77 -12.05 21.94
C GLN A 120 -29.18 -10.56 21.87
N ASP A 121 -29.23 -10.00 20.67
CA ASP A 121 -29.65 -8.61 20.43
C ASP A 121 -30.91 -8.56 19.55
N LYS A 122 -31.97 -7.92 20.03
CA LYS A 122 -33.27 -7.85 19.34
C LYS A 122 -33.59 -6.45 18.78
N GLU A 123 -32.60 -5.55 18.71
CA GLU A 123 -32.79 -4.21 18.15
C GLU A 123 -32.97 -4.21 16.63
N LEU A 124 -32.25 -5.07 15.91
CA LEU A 124 -32.31 -5.20 14.44
C LEU A 124 -32.48 -6.67 14.03
N PRO A 125 -33.18 -6.98 12.92
CA PRO A 125 -33.36 -8.34 12.41
C PRO A 125 -32.12 -8.83 11.64
N LEU A 126 -30.94 -8.68 12.25
CA LEU A 126 -29.63 -9.05 11.73
C LEU A 126 -29.02 -10.15 12.59
N ILE A 127 -28.13 -10.94 11.98
CA ILE A 127 -27.23 -11.84 12.70
C ILE A 127 -25.83 -11.68 12.09
N ASN A 128 -24.87 -11.34 12.95
CA ASN A 128 -23.44 -11.34 12.66
C ASN A 128 -22.82 -12.61 13.27
N VAL A 129 -21.91 -13.22 12.52
CA VAL A 129 -21.08 -14.35 12.96
C VAL A 129 -19.62 -14.00 12.73
N SER A 130 -18.79 -14.14 13.76
CA SER A 130 -17.34 -14.00 13.69
C SER A 130 -16.66 -15.32 14.05
N THR A 131 -15.82 -15.86 13.18
CA THR A 131 -15.00 -17.04 13.46
C THR A 131 -13.54 -16.64 13.53
N ARG A 132 -12.85 -17.07 14.58
CA ARG A 132 -11.40 -17.00 14.71
C ARG A 132 -10.82 -18.42 14.66
N VAL A 133 -9.80 -18.60 13.84
CA VAL A 133 -9.10 -19.88 13.64
C VAL A 133 -7.66 -19.75 14.12
N ARG A 134 -7.16 -20.70 14.91
CA ARG A 134 -5.79 -20.69 15.43
C ARG A 134 -4.78 -21.12 14.33
N THR A 135 -4.49 -20.20 13.43
CA THR A 135 -3.54 -20.36 12.31
C THR A 135 -2.85 -19.01 12.05
N GLY A 136 -2.03 -18.88 11.02
CA GLY A 136 -1.49 -17.56 10.66
C GLY A 136 -0.27 -17.60 9.73
N GLY A 137 0.11 -16.43 9.22
CA GLY A 137 1.31 -16.23 8.44
C GLY A 137 2.62 -16.55 9.19
N VAL A 138 2.60 -16.62 10.53
CA VAL A 138 3.72 -17.13 11.34
C VAL A 138 4.09 -18.58 10.99
N LEU A 139 3.13 -19.37 10.47
CA LEU A 139 3.33 -20.76 10.04
C LEU A 139 3.88 -20.89 8.62
N ASN A 140 4.06 -19.79 7.87
CA ASN A 140 4.65 -19.83 6.54
C ASN A 140 6.14 -20.19 6.64
N SER A 141 6.64 -21.05 5.73
CA SER A 141 8.09 -21.13 5.48
C SER A 141 8.58 -19.85 4.81
N ASN A 142 9.88 -19.53 4.94
CA ASN A 142 10.49 -18.33 4.37
C ASN A 142 10.19 -18.22 2.86
N GLU A 143 10.34 -19.34 2.16
CA GLU A 143 10.21 -19.50 0.71
C GLU A 143 8.76 -19.40 0.21
N LYS A 144 7.76 -19.44 1.12
CA LYS A 144 6.32 -19.35 0.82
C LYS A 144 5.63 -18.26 1.66
N THR A 145 6.38 -17.23 2.05
CA THR A 145 5.84 -16.02 2.69
C THR A 145 4.69 -15.46 1.83
N GLY A 146 3.49 -15.40 2.41
CA GLY A 146 2.25 -15.02 1.72
C GLY A 146 1.23 -16.16 1.54
N LEU A 147 1.63 -17.42 1.76
CA LEU A 147 0.76 -18.61 1.64
C LEU A 147 -0.53 -18.46 2.46
N ALA A 148 -0.42 -18.19 3.76
CA ALA A 148 -1.59 -18.00 4.63
C ALA A 148 -2.56 -16.92 4.08
N SER A 149 -2.05 -15.73 3.71
CA SER A 149 -2.90 -14.63 3.21
C SER A 149 -3.56 -14.93 1.86
N ILE A 150 -2.86 -15.64 0.96
CA ILE A 150 -3.45 -16.10 -0.31
C ILE A 150 -4.50 -17.17 -0.04
N THR A 151 -4.23 -18.14 0.84
CA THR A 151 -5.20 -19.17 1.26
C THR A 151 -6.49 -18.51 1.74
N GLY A 152 -6.40 -17.62 2.73
CA GLY A 152 -7.55 -16.88 3.27
C GLY A 152 -8.30 -16.04 2.22
N THR A 153 -7.61 -15.48 1.23
CA THR A 153 -8.24 -14.73 0.13
C THR A 153 -8.99 -15.66 -0.84
N VAL A 154 -8.39 -16.81 -1.18
CA VAL A 154 -8.94 -17.74 -2.17
C VAL A 154 -10.06 -18.60 -1.59
N MET A 155 -10.10 -18.84 -0.27
CA MET A 155 -11.25 -19.52 0.38
C MET A 155 -12.58 -18.86 0.01
N ARG A 156 -12.73 -17.55 0.26
CA ARG A 156 -13.96 -16.82 -0.11
C ARG A 156 -14.08 -16.53 -1.61
N SER A 157 -13.00 -16.12 -2.29
CA SER A 157 -13.07 -15.70 -3.70
C SER A 157 -13.11 -16.86 -4.71
N GLY A 158 -12.71 -18.06 -4.28
CA GLY A 158 -12.86 -19.33 -5.00
C GLY A 158 -14.21 -20.00 -4.81
N GLY A 159 -14.86 -19.77 -3.66
CA GLY A 159 -16.06 -20.52 -3.28
C GLY A 159 -15.72 -22.00 -3.03
N THR A 160 -16.72 -22.86 -3.17
CA THR A 160 -16.65 -24.29 -2.86
C THR A 160 -17.11 -25.12 -4.06
N GLU A 161 -17.00 -26.45 -3.99
CA GLU A 161 -17.60 -27.34 -5.00
C GLU A 161 -19.14 -27.19 -5.04
N THR A 162 -19.77 -26.98 -3.89
CA THR A 162 -21.22 -26.78 -3.75
C THR A 162 -21.67 -25.38 -4.21
N TYR A 163 -20.85 -24.36 -3.93
CA TYR A 163 -21.13 -22.94 -4.17
C TYR A 163 -19.99 -22.29 -4.96
N PRO A 164 -19.93 -22.49 -6.31
CA PRO A 164 -18.91 -21.88 -7.14
C PRO A 164 -18.91 -20.35 -7.06
N ALA A 165 -17.73 -19.73 -7.05
CA ALA A 165 -17.50 -18.30 -6.78
C ALA A 165 -18.57 -17.33 -7.34
N ASP A 166 -18.87 -17.38 -8.63
CA ASP A 166 -19.79 -16.42 -9.27
C ASP A 166 -21.25 -16.63 -8.83
N SER A 167 -21.63 -17.88 -8.54
CA SER A 167 -22.95 -18.22 -7.98
C SER A 167 -23.06 -17.82 -6.52
N LEU A 168 -21.99 -18.02 -5.74
CA LEU A 168 -21.88 -17.57 -4.34
C LEU A 168 -22.01 -16.03 -4.25
N ASN A 169 -21.28 -15.29 -5.08
CA ASN A 169 -21.37 -13.82 -5.11
C ASN A 169 -22.79 -13.35 -5.46
N THR A 170 -23.39 -13.91 -6.52
CA THR A 170 -24.77 -13.62 -6.91
C THR A 170 -25.77 -13.96 -5.80
N MET A 171 -25.55 -15.05 -5.07
CA MET A 171 -26.42 -15.48 -3.96
C MET A 171 -26.39 -14.50 -2.78
N LEU A 172 -25.20 -14.01 -2.42
CA LEU A 172 -25.00 -13.07 -1.33
C LEU A 172 -25.50 -11.66 -1.68
N GLU A 173 -25.19 -11.16 -2.89
CA GLU A 173 -25.67 -9.86 -3.39
C GLU A 173 -27.20 -9.77 -3.39
N ASN A 174 -27.90 -10.82 -3.84
CA ASN A 174 -29.37 -10.85 -3.88
C ASN A 174 -30.04 -10.81 -2.50
N ARG A 175 -29.32 -11.18 -1.43
CA ARG A 175 -29.76 -11.14 -0.03
C ARG A 175 -29.19 -9.97 0.77
N ALA A 176 -28.39 -9.11 0.13
CA ALA A 176 -27.58 -8.08 0.79
C ALA A 176 -26.71 -8.62 1.96
N ALA A 177 -26.26 -9.86 1.83
CA ALA A 177 -25.42 -10.56 2.80
C ALA A 177 -23.92 -10.39 2.48
N SER A 178 -23.07 -10.45 3.50
CA SER A 178 -21.62 -10.62 3.33
C SER A 178 -21.14 -11.90 4.00
N ILE A 179 -20.21 -12.60 3.36
CA ILE A 179 -19.34 -13.60 3.97
C ILE A 179 -17.92 -13.23 3.52
N GLU A 180 -16.98 -13.14 4.45
CA GLU A 180 -15.58 -12.80 4.14
C GLU A 180 -14.63 -13.72 4.91
N THR A 181 -13.45 -13.98 4.33
CA THR A 181 -12.38 -14.79 4.93
C THR A 181 -11.04 -14.10 4.80
N GLY A 182 -10.15 -14.32 5.76
CA GLY A 182 -8.78 -13.82 5.74
C GLY A 182 -7.90 -14.60 6.70
N ILE A 183 -6.59 -14.55 6.47
CA ILE A 183 -5.61 -15.07 7.44
C ILE A 183 -4.51 -14.03 7.60
N GLY A 184 -4.42 -13.50 8.82
CA GLY A 184 -3.39 -12.55 9.22
C GLY A 184 -2.12 -13.25 9.70
N PHE A 185 -1.24 -12.52 10.37
CA PHE A 185 0.02 -13.09 10.86
C PHE A 185 -0.17 -14.11 12.00
N THR A 186 -1.10 -13.85 12.93
CA THR A 186 -1.29 -14.64 14.18
C THR A 186 -2.66 -15.32 14.33
N SER A 187 -3.58 -15.14 13.38
CA SER A 187 -4.90 -15.78 13.38
C SER A 187 -5.51 -15.86 11.98
N GLY A 188 -6.30 -16.90 11.73
CA GLY A 188 -7.32 -16.90 10.67
C GLY A 188 -8.62 -16.26 11.15
N ASN A 189 -9.37 -15.66 10.23
CA ASN A 189 -10.65 -15.03 10.51
C ASN A 189 -11.67 -15.27 9.38
N ALA A 190 -12.94 -15.41 9.75
CA ALA A 190 -14.05 -15.37 8.81
C ALA A 190 -15.24 -14.64 9.45
N SER A 191 -16.03 -13.91 8.66
CA SER A 191 -17.24 -13.26 9.14
C SER A 191 -18.44 -13.53 8.22
N MET A 192 -19.64 -13.45 8.77
CA MET A 192 -20.90 -13.47 8.04
C MET A 192 -21.87 -12.44 8.62
N ASP A 193 -22.42 -11.57 7.79
CA ASP A 193 -23.46 -10.62 8.15
C ASP A 193 -24.69 -10.89 7.28
N VAL A 194 -25.82 -11.19 7.92
CA VAL A 194 -27.07 -11.58 7.24
C VAL A 194 -28.31 -10.99 7.91
N LEU A 195 -29.39 -10.91 7.15
CA LEU A 195 -30.73 -10.78 7.72
C LEU A 195 -31.09 -12.08 8.44
N LYS A 196 -31.81 -11.96 9.57
CA LYS A 196 -32.31 -13.11 10.36
C LYS A 196 -33.09 -14.12 9.52
N GLU A 197 -33.86 -13.64 8.53
CA GLU A 197 -34.67 -14.50 7.66
C GLU A 197 -33.85 -15.35 6.67
N ASP A 198 -32.61 -14.92 6.35
CA ASP A 198 -31.69 -15.63 5.46
C ASP A 198 -30.67 -16.50 6.21
N PHE A 199 -30.56 -16.39 7.53
CA PHE A 199 -29.53 -17.09 8.33
C PHE A 199 -29.57 -18.62 8.16
N ASP A 200 -30.76 -19.22 8.10
CA ASP A 200 -30.91 -20.67 7.96
C ASP A 200 -30.55 -21.18 6.56
N ASP A 201 -30.67 -20.33 5.54
CA ASP A 201 -30.24 -20.62 4.17
C ASP A 201 -28.73 -20.42 3.98
N LEU A 202 -28.11 -19.49 4.72
CA LEU A 202 -26.71 -19.07 4.54
C LEU A 202 -25.73 -19.68 5.54
N LEU A 203 -26.17 -20.14 6.71
CA LEU A 203 -25.30 -20.86 7.66
C LEU A 203 -24.62 -22.10 7.04
N PRO A 204 -25.30 -22.95 6.25
CA PRO A 204 -24.63 -24.05 5.54
C PRO A 204 -23.58 -23.56 4.53
N VAL A 205 -23.83 -22.43 3.85
CA VAL A 205 -22.89 -21.81 2.91
C VAL A 205 -21.62 -21.32 3.62
N TYR A 206 -21.79 -20.69 4.78
CA TYR A 206 -20.67 -20.24 5.63
C TYR A 206 -19.79 -21.39 6.09
N ILE A 207 -20.40 -22.48 6.57
CA ILE A 207 -19.67 -23.68 7.00
C ILE A 207 -18.96 -24.34 5.81
N ASP A 208 -19.60 -24.44 4.65
CA ASP A 208 -18.98 -25.01 3.45
C ASP A 208 -17.76 -24.19 2.99
N ILE A 209 -17.80 -22.86 3.07
CA ILE A 209 -16.65 -21.98 2.77
C ILE A 209 -15.48 -22.20 3.76
N LEU A 210 -15.79 -22.44 5.02
CA LEU A 210 -14.78 -22.74 6.05
C LEU A 210 -14.13 -24.12 5.88
N THR A 211 -14.83 -25.08 5.30
CA THR A 211 -14.47 -26.51 5.38
C THR A 211 -14.16 -27.17 4.03
N ASN A 212 -14.76 -26.70 2.94
CA ASN A 212 -14.61 -27.26 1.58
C ASN A 212 -14.25 -26.18 0.50
N PRO A 213 -13.31 -25.25 0.74
CA PRO A 213 -12.89 -24.26 -0.26
C PRO A 213 -12.30 -24.96 -1.50
N ALA A 214 -12.74 -24.58 -2.70
CA ALA A 214 -12.40 -25.31 -3.93
C ALA A 214 -10.96 -25.04 -4.43
N PHE A 215 -10.38 -23.91 -4.01
CA PHE A 215 -9.09 -23.37 -4.48
C PHE A 215 -8.90 -23.47 -6.02
N PRO A 216 -9.74 -22.80 -6.82
CA PRO A 216 -9.64 -22.85 -8.28
C PRO A 216 -8.46 -21.99 -8.80
N GLU A 217 -7.72 -22.53 -9.76
CA GLU A 217 -6.43 -21.99 -10.22
C GLU A 217 -6.51 -20.55 -10.73
N ASP A 218 -7.61 -20.16 -11.39
CA ASP A 218 -7.81 -18.80 -11.90
C ASP A 218 -7.88 -17.75 -10.78
N LYS A 219 -8.43 -18.13 -9.61
CA LYS A 219 -8.52 -17.26 -8.44
C LYS A 219 -7.20 -17.24 -7.66
N ILE A 220 -6.46 -18.35 -7.65
CA ILE A 220 -5.09 -18.41 -7.08
C ILE A 220 -4.16 -17.48 -7.87
N GLU A 221 -4.14 -17.57 -9.20
CA GLU A 221 -3.31 -16.71 -10.02
C GLU A 221 -3.77 -15.24 -9.99
N LEU A 222 -5.07 -14.97 -9.82
CA LEU A 222 -5.57 -13.61 -9.56
C LEU A 222 -5.05 -13.06 -8.22
N ALA A 223 -5.10 -13.84 -7.14
CA ALA A 223 -4.58 -13.44 -5.83
C ALA A 223 -3.05 -13.24 -5.87
N LYS A 224 -2.31 -14.15 -6.50
CA LYS A 224 -0.86 -14.00 -6.74
C LYS A 224 -0.56 -12.72 -7.54
N LYS A 225 -1.31 -12.43 -8.61
CA LYS A 225 -1.18 -11.19 -9.39
C LYS A 225 -1.46 -9.92 -8.57
N GLN A 226 -2.44 -9.95 -7.66
CA GLN A 226 -2.71 -8.83 -6.75
C GLN A 226 -1.55 -8.60 -5.75
N GLN A 227 -0.98 -9.67 -5.20
CA GLN A 227 0.22 -9.59 -4.35
C GLN A 227 1.42 -9.04 -5.11
N LYS A 228 1.73 -9.59 -6.30
CA LYS A 228 2.79 -9.11 -7.20
C LYS A 228 2.63 -7.62 -7.54
N SER A 229 1.41 -7.17 -7.84
CA SER A 229 1.12 -5.76 -8.10
C SER A 229 1.23 -4.86 -6.86
N SER A 230 1.13 -5.42 -5.65
CA SER A 230 1.36 -4.69 -4.40
C SER A 230 2.86 -4.58 -4.12
N ILE A 231 3.61 -5.67 -4.32
CA ILE A 231 5.08 -5.68 -4.31
C ILE A 231 5.63 -4.62 -5.26
N SER A 232 5.16 -4.58 -6.52
CA SER A 232 5.64 -3.62 -7.54
C SER A 232 5.44 -2.14 -7.20
N ARG A 233 4.57 -1.82 -6.23
CA ARG A 233 4.26 -0.45 -5.77
C ARG A 233 4.71 -0.18 -4.33
N ARG A 234 5.40 -1.13 -3.67
CA ARG A 234 5.71 -1.05 -2.23
C ARG A 234 6.63 0.11 -1.83
N ASN A 235 7.23 0.79 -2.81
CA ASN A 235 8.12 1.93 -2.63
C ASN A 235 7.51 3.27 -3.14
N ASP A 236 6.22 3.30 -3.46
CA ASP A 236 5.54 4.52 -3.92
C ASP A 236 5.35 5.54 -2.77
N ASN A 237 5.26 5.08 -1.52
CA ASN A 237 4.88 5.89 -0.36
C ASN A 237 5.90 5.81 0.80
N SER A 238 6.40 6.96 1.26
CA SER A 238 7.45 7.06 2.29
C SER A 238 7.05 6.44 3.64
N GLN A 239 5.79 6.55 4.05
CA GLN A 239 5.30 5.97 5.30
C GLN A 239 5.24 4.44 5.22
N GLN A 240 4.80 3.88 4.08
CA GLN A 240 4.79 2.42 3.88
C GLN A 240 6.20 1.83 3.82
N ILE A 241 7.15 2.51 3.18
CA ILE A 241 8.58 2.17 3.24
C ILE A 241 9.06 2.20 4.69
N GLY A 242 8.85 3.33 5.38
CA GLY A 242 9.37 3.55 6.73
C GLY A 242 8.86 2.52 7.73
N VAL A 243 7.55 2.24 7.76
CA VAL A 243 6.99 1.22 8.67
C VAL A 243 7.57 -0.17 8.37
N ARG A 244 7.67 -0.55 7.07
CA ARG A 244 8.17 -1.87 6.66
C ARG A 244 9.63 -2.09 7.03
N GLU A 245 10.50 -1.15 6.67
CA GLU A 245 11.94 -1.31 6.95
C GLU A 245 12.24 -1.08 8.44
N PHE A 246 11.47 -0.25 9.15
CA PHE A 246 11.60 -0.11 10.61
C PHE A 246 11.26 -1.43 11.33
N GLN A 247 10.26 -2.19 10.87
CA GLN A 247 10.00 -3.53 11.40
C GLN A 247 11.20 -4.48 11.23
N LYS A 248 11.89 -4.45 10.08
CA LYS A 248 13.12 -5.24 9.89
C LYS A 248 14.26 -4.78 10.81
N ILE A 249 14.43 -3.46 10.99
CA ILE A 249 15.45 -2.87 11.87
C ILE A 249 15.24 -3.28 13.34
N ILE A 250 13.99 -3.38 13.80
CA ILE A 250 13.67 -3.79 15.18
C ILE A 250 13.69 -5.31 15.37
N TYR A 251 13.12 -6.10 14.45
CA TYR A 251 13.00 -7.56 14.65
C TYR A 251 14.11 -8.40 14.00
N GLY A 252 14.93 -7.82 13.11
CA GLY A 252 15.85 -8.52 12.22
C GLY A 252 15.20 -8.92 10.88
N GLU A 253 16.00 -8.98 9.81
CA GLU A 253 15.51 -9.31 8.45
C GLU A 253 15.12 -10.79 8.28
N ASP A 254 15.86 -11.71 8.91
CA ASP A 254 15.56 -13.16 8.89
C ASP A 254 14.36 -13.55 9.79
N SER A 255 13.97 -12.65 10.69
CA SER A 255 12.95 -12.88 11.71
C SER A 255 11.54 -12.96 11.11
N PRO A 256 10.66 -13.89 11.57
CA PRO A 256 9.29 -13.99 11.09
C PRO A 256 8.50 -12.67 11.12
N TYR A 257 8.84 -11.78 12.06
CA TYR A 257 8.18 -10.49 12.27
C TYR A 257 8.66 -9.38 11.31
N GLY A 258 9.81 -9.57 10.65
CA GLY A 258 10.35 -8.67 9.60
C GLY A 258 10.10 -9.18 8.16
N ARG A 259 9.61 -10.41 7.99
CA ARG A 259 9.41 -11.02 6.66
C ARG A 259 8.40 -10.27 5.82
N ASN A 260 8.71 -10.15 4.54
CA ASN A 260 7.88 -9.51 3.53
C ASN A 260 7.64 -10.46 2.35
N THR A 261 6.53 -10.30 1.66
CA THR A 261 6.27 -11.04 0.41
C THR A 261 7.19 -10.53 -0.70
N GLU A 262 7.90 -11.45 -1.35
CA GLU A 262 8.71 -11.22 -2.53
C GLU A 262 8.17 -11.99 -3.75
N TYR A 263 8.49 -11.55 -4.96
CA TYR A 263 8.03 -12.22 -6.19
C TYR A 263 8.39 -13.71 -6.21
N SER A 264 9.59 -14.07 -5.73
CA SER A 264 10.03 -15.47 -5.55
C SER A 264 9.10 -16.24 -4.61
N THR A 265 8.82 -15.70 -3.43
CA THR A 265 7.95 -16.34 -2.43
C THR A 265 6.52 -16.54 -2.93
N ILE A 266 5.99 -15.58 -3.70
CA ILE A 266 4.65 -15.68 -4.31
C ILE A 266 4.65 -16.68 -5.48
N ASN A 267 5.72 -16.75 -6.27
CA ASN A 267 5.84 -17.72 -7.37
C ASN A 267 5.94 -19.17 -6.86
N ASN A 268 6.54 -19.39 -5.69
CA ASN A 268 6.69 -20.71 -5.06
C ASN A 268 5.38 -21.29 -4.47
N ILE A 269 4.31 -20.50 -4.39
CA ILE A 269 3.01 -20.94 -3.85
C ILE A 269 2.22 -21.69 -4.94
N THR A 270 1.92 -22.95 -4.66
CA THR A 270 1.13 -23.85 -5.51
C THR A 270 -0.26 -24.06 -4.93
N ARG A 271 -1.21 -24.58 -5.72
CA ARG A 271 -2.55 -24.96 -5.22
C ARG A 271 -2.49 -25.98 -4.07
N GLU A 272 -1.60 -26.97 -4.16
CA GLU A 272 -1.45 -28.00 -3.13
C GLU A 272 -1.10 -27.38 -1.78
N ASP A 273 -0.24 -26.35 -1.77
CA ASP A 273 0.12 -25.64 -0.53
C ASP A 273 -1.08 -24.98 0.16
N LEU A 274 -2.06 -24.47 -0.60
CA LEU A 274 -3.29 -23.90 -0.03
C LEU A 274 -4.18 -24.99 0.57
N VAL A 275 -4.25 -26.16 -0.10
CA VAL A 275 -5.02 -27.32 0.37
C VAL A 275 -4.38 -27.89 1.64
N ASP A 276 -3.09 -28.20 1.61
CA ASP A 276 -2.32 -28.71 2.76
C ASP A 276 -2.41 -27.74 3.97
N PHE A 277 -2.30 -26.44 3.73
CA PHE A 277 -2.42 -25.42 4.78
C PHE A 277 -3.84 -25.35 5.35
N HIS A 278 -4.86 -25.49 4.51
CA HIS A 278 -6.26 -25.48 4.93
C HIS A 278 -6.62 -26.75 5.72
N GLU A 279 -6.37 -27.94 5.17
CA GLU A 279 -6.68 -29.23 5.81
C GLU A 279 -6.02 -29.37 7.18
N LYS A 280 -4.79 -28.86 7.33
CA LYS A 280 -4.04 -28.93 8.59
C LYS A 280 -4.57 -27.99 9.70
N HIS A 281 -5.25 -26.90 9.34
CA HIS A 281 -5.52 -25.79 10.27
C HIS A 281 -7.01 -25.40 10.41
N PHE A 282 -7.89 -25.86 9.52
CA PHE A 282 -9.33 -25.58 9.59
C PHE A 282 -10.11 -26.76 10.16
N SER A 283 -9.84 -27.07 11.44
CA SER A 283 -10.55 -28.10 12.21
C SER A 283 -11.33 -27.50 13.40
N ALA A 284 -12.25 -28.27 13.95
CA ALA A 284 -13.21 -27.82 14.95
C ALA A 284 -12.57 -27.44 16.31
N ASP A 285 -11.58 -28.21 16.81
CA ASP A 285 -10.79 -27.84 18.00
C ASP A 285 -9.97 -26.55 17.82
N ASN A 286 -9.80 -26.10 16.58
CA ASN A 286 -8.98 -24.96 16.21
C ASN A 286 -9.79 -23.66 16.00
N MET A 287 -11.11 -23.68 16.30
CA MET A 287 -12.06 -22.60 16.02
C MET A 287 -12.77 -22.05 17.27
N MET A 288 -12.93 -20.73 17.30
CA MET A 288 -13.80 -20.00 18.22
C MET A 288 -14.83 -19.23 17.41
N VAL A 289 -16.12 -19.32 17.75
CA VAL A 289 -17.21 -18.72 16.95
C VAL A 289 -18.10 -17.82 17.81
N GLY A 290 -18.17 -16.55 17.43
CA GLY A 290 -18.99 -15.52 18.02
C GLY A 290 -20.23 -15.24 17.21
N ILE A 291 -21.38 -15.02 17.88
CA ILE A 291 -22.66 -14.77 17.22
C ILE A 291 -23.44 -13.69 17.99
N VAL A 292 -23.81 -12.63 17.27
CA VAL A 292 -24.59 -11.51 17.80
C VAL A 292 -25.79 -11.23 16.91
N GLY A 293 -26.96 -11.00 17.50
CA GLY A 293 -28.17 -10.60 16.75
C GLY A 293 -29.48 -11.23 17.23
N ASP A 294 -30.51 -11.13 16.38
CA ASP A 294 -31.90 -11.44 16.76
C ASP A 294 -32.21 -12.94 16.66
N PHE A 295 -31.85 -13.68 17.71
CA PHE A 295 -32.18 -15.11 17.86
C PHE A 295 -32.84 -15.42 19.22
N ASP A 296 -33.15 -16.69 19.45
CA ASP A 296 -33.34 -17.23 20.80
C ASP A 296 -32.10 -18.05 21.17
N THR A 297 -31.54 -17.81 22.36
CA THR A 297 -30.25 -18.39 22.75
C THR A 297 -30.25 -19.92 22.76
N GLU A 298 -31.31 -20.56 23.25
CA GLU A 298 -31.36 -22.03 23.36
C GLU A 298 -31.66 -22.69 22.00
N GLU A 299 -32.52 -22.07 21.19
CA GLU A 299 -32.72 -22.51 19.79
C GLU A 299 -31.43 -22.38 18.97
N MET A 300 -30.69 -21.29 19.15
CA MET A 300 -29.41 -21.05 18.47
C MET A 300 -28.34 -22.04 18.93
N LYS A 301 -28.18 -22.28 20.24
CA LYS A 301 -27.29 -23.32 20.78
C LYS A 301 -27.54 -24.69 20.15
N GLN A 302 -28.81 -25.10 20.02
CA GLN A 302 -29.15 -26.38 19.39
C GLN A 302 -28.85 -26.38 17.88
N LYS A 303 -29.14 -25.28 17.18
CA LYS A 303 -28.86 -25.13 15.74
C LYS A 303 -27.37 -25.27 15.45
N LEU A 304 -26.53 -24.58 16.20
CA LEU A 304 -25.07 -24.62 16.06
C LEU A 304 -24.48 -25.99 16.38
N ARG A 305 -24.96 -26.66 17.44
CA ARG A 305 -24.58 -28.05 17.72
C ARG A 305 -24.89 -29.00 16.55
N ASN A 306 -26.02 -28.80 15.87
CA ASN A 306 -26.39 -29.60 14.71
C ASN A 306 -25.53 -29.26 13.48
N SER A 307 -25.31 -27.97 13.20
CA SER A 307 -24.63 -27.51 11.98
C SER A 307 -23.10 -27.68 12.03
N PHE A 308 -22.48 -27.45 13.19
CA PHE A 308 -21.03 -27.57 13.36
C PHE A 308 -20.58 -28.90 14.01
N GLY A 309 -21.49 -29.69 14.57
CA GLY A 309 -21.16 -30.95 15.25
C GLY A 309 -20.66 -32.07 14.34
N GLU A 310 -20.87 -31.96 13.03
CA GLU A 310 -20.35 -32.92 12.04
C GLU A 310 -18.92 -32.61 11.58
N LEU A 311 -18.35 -31.46 11.98
CA LEU A 311 -16.98 -31.08 11.60
C LEU A 311 -15.92 -31.94 12.30
N PRO A 312 -14.80 -32.27 11.64
CA PRO A 312 -13.70 -33.00 12.27
C PRO A 312 -13.06 -32.15 13.38
N ALA A 313 -12.90 -32.75 14.57
CA ALA A 313 -12.17 -32.18 15.71
C ALA A 313 -10.78 -31.68 15.30
N GLY A 314 -9.99 -32.57 14.69
CA GLY A 314 -8.60 -32.32 14.30
C GLY A 314 -7.65 -32.40 15.50
N ASP A 315 -6.50 -31.72 15.39
CA ASP A 315 -5.57 -31.49 16.49
C ASP A 315 -5.43 -29.96 16.69
N GLU A 316 -5.30 -29.48 17.93
CA GLU A 316 -5.08 -28.04 18.18
C GLU A 316 -3.75 -27.59 17.56
N THR A 317 -3.80 -26.57 16.70
CA THR A 317 -2.59 -26.00 16.08
C THR A 317 -1.77 -25.24 17.10
N GLN A 318 -0.60 -25.78 17.46
CA GLN A 318 0.38 -25.04 18.25
C GLN A 318 1.03 -23.94 17.37
N LEU A 319 0.86 -22.68 17.77
CA LEU A 319 1.52 -21.55 17.12
C LEU A 319 2.85 -21.28 17.84
N GLU A 320 3.96 -21.67 17.21
CA GLU A 320 5.29 -21.35 17.70
C GLU A 320 5.70 -19.95 17.23
N PHE A 321 6.02 -19.09 18.20
CA PHE A 321 6.52 -17.73 17.98
C PHE A 321 8.00 -17.70 18.36
N PRO A 322 8.93 -17.64 17.38
CA PRO A 322 10.36 -17.57 17.67
C PRO A 322 10.70 -16.35 18.52
N GLU A 323 11.66 -16.50 19.44
CA GLU A 323 12.19 -15.38 20.22
C GLU A 323 12.79 -14.32 19.30
N VAL A 324 12.68 -13.04 19.68
CA VAL A 324 13.31 -11.95 18.95
C VAL A 324 14.75 -11.83 19.43
N ASP A 325 15.70 -12.13 18.56
CA ASP A 325 17.11 -11.84 18.80
C ASP A 325 17.33 -10.32 18.65
N TYR A 326 17.41 -9.62 19.78
CA TYR A 326 17.48 -8.17 19.84
C TYR A 326 18.62 -7.70 20.73
N GLU A 327 19.66 -7.15 20.11
CA GLU A 327 20.72 -6.41 20.81
C GLU A 327 20.35 -4.91 20.83
N PRO A 328 20.16 -4.29 22.02
CA PRO A 328 19.92 -2.85 22.13
C PRO A 328 21.11 -2.07 21.59
N GLN A 329 20.87 -1.28 20.53
CA GLN A 329 21.88 -0.47 19.87
C GLN A 329 21.25 0.82 19.32
N SER A 330 22.04 1.88 19.26
CA SER A 330 21.69 3.10 18.53
C SER A 330 22.18 3.02 17.09
N SER A 331 21.32 3.40 16.13
CA SER A 331 21.65 3.41 14.70
C SER A 331 20.92 4.54 13.99
N ILE A 332 21.53 5.11 12.95
CA ILE A 332 20.89 6.06 12.05
C ILE A 332 20.85 5.48 10.63
N ASN A 333 19.64 5.22 10.16
CA ASN A 333 19.37 4.51 8.93
C ASN A 333 18.63 5.46 7.95
N PHE A 334 19.01 5.42 6.69
CA PHE A 334 18.51 6.33 5.67
C PHE A 334 18.05 5.59 4.41
N ILE A 335 16.93 6.02 3.85
CA ILE A 335 16.38 5.54 2.59
C ILE A 335 16.13 6.73 1.68
N GLU A 336 16.83 6.75 0.54
CA GLU A 336 16.72 7.82 -0.44
C GLU A 336 15.36 7.80 -1.16
N LYS A 337 14.72 8.96 -1.20
CA LYS A 337 13.48 9.19 -1.94
C LYS A 337 13.43 10.62 -2.49
N SER A 338 14.13 10.85 -3.60
CA SER A 338 14.29 12.15 -4.25
C SER A 338 12.99 12.83 -4.71
N ASP A 339 11.89 12.08 -4.87
CA ASP A 339 10.59 12.61 -5.31
C ASP A 339 9.71 13.18 -4.18
N VAL A 340 10.22 13.29 -2.94
CA VAL A 340 9.52 13.95 -1.81
C VAL A 340 10.27 15.16 -1.25
N ASN A 341 9.51 16.10 -0.70
CA ASN A 341 10.00 17.32 -0.03
C ASN A 341 9.76 17.32 1.50
N GLN A 342 9.41 16.16 2.03
CA GLN A 342 9.20 15.90 3.44
C GLN A 342 9.88 14.59 3.82
N SER A 343 10.58 14.60 4.95
CA SER A 343 11.12 13.38 5.54
C SER A 343 10.05 12.70 6.38
N PHE A 344 9.86 11.41 6.16
CA PHE A 344 9.16 10.52 7.07
C PHE A 344 10.19 9.90 8.02
N VAL A 345 10.04 10.13 9.32
CA VAL A 345 10.97 9.68 10.35
C VAL A 345 10.25 8.73 11.29
N MET A 346 10.91 7.63 11.63
CA MET A 346 10.58 6.75 12.76
C MET A 346 11.81 6.55 13.62
N LEU A 347 11.64 6.51 14.93
CA LEU A 347 12.70 6.19 15.89
C LEU A 347 12.13 5.36 17.03
N GLY A 348 12.91 4.42 17.57
CA GLY A 348 12.44 3.53 18.63
C GLY A 348 13.30 2.30 18.85
N HIS A 349 12.73 1.30 19.52
CA HIS A 349 13.41 0.08 19.96
C HIS A 349 12.37 -1.05 20.17
N LEU A 350 12.83 -2.25 20.54
CA LEU A 350 11.92 -3.35 20.91
C LEU A 350 11.01 -2.94 22.08
N GLY A 351 9.73 -3.28 21.99
CA GLY A 351 8.70 -3.02 23.02
C GLY A 351 8.53 -4.18 23.98
N GLY A 352 7.37 -4.24 24.63
CA GLY A 352 7.09 -5.22 25.70
C GLY A 352 6.18 -6.38 25.27
N MET A 353 5.84 -7.24 26.23
CA MET A 353 4.79 -8.25 26.14
C MET A 353 3.53 -7.81 26.90
N ARG A 354 2.34 -8.26 26.47
CA ARG A 354 1.04 -7.86 27.05
C ARG A 354 0.79 -8.37 28.47
N ASP A 355 1.49 -9.42 28.90
CA ASP A 355 1.45 -10.01 30.23
C ASP A 355 2.34 -9.28 31.26
N ASN A 356 3.09 -8.25 30.84
CA ASN A 356 3.88 -7.42 31.73
C ASN A 356 3.00 -6.76 32.83
N PRO A 357 3.35 -6.87 34.13
CA PRO A 357 2.56 -6.35 35.24
C PRO A 357 2.39 -4.82 35.23
N ASP A 358 3.30 -4.07 34.60
CA ASP A 358 3.21 -2.62 34.45
C ASP A 358 2.38 -2.19 33.22
N TYR A 359 1.77 -3.11 32.46
CA TYR A 359 1.04 -2.81 31.21
C TYR A 359 0.14 -1.56 31.30
N ALA A 360 -0.69 -1.45 32.34
CA ALA A 360 -1.57 -0.30 32.53
C ALA A 360 -0.82 1.03 32.74
N LYS A 361 0.30 1.00 33.48
CA LYS A 361 1.16 2.18 33.70
C LYS A 361 1.89 2.59 32.41
N VAL A 362 2.38 1.60 31.65
CA VAL A 362 3.03 1.81 30.35
C VAL A 362 2.05 2.40 29.34
N GLN A 363 0.78 1.99 29.32
CA GLN A 363 -0.24 2.61 28.48
C GLN A 363 -0.56 4.06 28.92
N VAL A 364 -0.60 4.36 30.22
CA VAL A 364 -0.74 5.75 30.72
C VAL A 364 0.46 6.61 30.30
N MET A 365 1.69 6.12 30.47
CA MET A 365 2.93 6.78 30.01
C MET A 365 2.91 7.03 28.49
N ASN A 366 2.54 6.02 27.69
CA ASN A 366 2.38 6.14 26.25
C ASN A 366 1.34 7.21 25.88
N ARG A 367 0.26 7.33 26.67
CA ARG A 367 -0.78 8.35 26.48
C ARG A 367 -0.31 9.76 26.82
N VAL A 368 0.56 9.94 27.82
CA VAL A 368 1.24 11.23 28.08
C VAL A 368 2.13 11.63 26.90
N LEU A 369 2.94 10.70 26.39
CA LEU A 369 3.87 10.98 25.30
C LEU A 369 3.14 11.23 23.96
N SER A 370 2.22 10.33 23.60
CA SER A 370 1.66 10.17 22.25
C SER A 370 0.12 10.13 22.21
N GLY A 371 -0.55 10.78 23.18
CA GLY A 371 -2.01 10.81 23.33
C GLY A 371 -2.83 11.55 22.25
N GLY A 372 -2.38 11.60 21.00
CA GLY A 372 -3.00 12.42 19.96
C GLY A 372 -2.86 13.91 20.29
N PHE A 373 -3.95 14.67 20.23
CA PHE A 373 -3.91 16.14 20.43
C PHE A 373 -3.42 16.60 21.82
N SER A 374 -3.56 15.77 22.86
CA SER A 374 -3.10 16.08 24.23
C SER A 374 -1.68 15.58 24.53
N GLY A 375 -1.10 14.71 23.69
CA GLY A 375 0.23 14.13 23.95
C GLY A 375 1.37 15.13 23.79
N ARG A 376 2.43 14.98 24.60
CA ARG A 376 3.61 15.85 24.60
C ARG A 376 4.23 16.02 23.21
N LEU A 377 4.31 14.96 22.41
CA LEU A 377 4.82 15.04 21.03
C LEU A 377 3.98 15.99 20.16
N MET A 378 2.65 15.98 20.29
CA MET A 378 1.76 16.83 19.48
C MET A 378 1.72 18.28 19.99
N GLN A 379 1.87 18.49 21.29
CA GLN A 379 2.01 19.83 21.86
C GLN A 379 3.35 20.45 21.44
N VAL A 380 4.48 19.82 21.77
CA VAL A 380 5.79 20.42 21.54
C VAL A 380 6.16 20.42 20.04
N VAL A 381 6.34 19.25 19.42
CA VAL A 381 6.91 19.13 18.06
C VAL A 381 6.01 19.76 16.99
N ARG A 382 4.68 19.63 17.13
CA ARG A 382 3.72 20.20 16.17
C ARG A 382 3.20 21.57 16.58
N THR A 383 2.76 21.78 17.82
CA THR A 383 1.99 22.99 18.17
C THR A 383 2.88 24.15 18.57
N GLU A 384 3.93 23.90 19.37
CA GLU A 384 4.87 24.92 19.82
C GLU A 384 5.99 25.19 18.80
N MET A 385 6.64 24.13 18.29
CA MET A 385 7.77 24.25 17.36
C MET A 385 7.33 24.38 15.89
N GLY A 386 6.14 23.88 15.52
CA GLY A 386 5.62 23.97 14.15
C GLY A 386 6.35 23.13 13.11
N LEU A 387 7.13 22.11 13.52
CA LEU A 387 7.98 21.31 12.64
C LEU A 387 7.19 20.35 11.74
N ALA A 388 6.02 19.91 12.21
CA ALA A 388 5.29 18.78 11.67
C ALA A 388 3.80 19.06 11.42
N TYR A 389 3.21 18.41 10.42
CA TYR A 389 1.75 18.31 10.32
C TYR A 389 1.21 17.11 11.12
N SER A 390 1.98 16.02 11.15
CA SER A 390 1.66 14.78 11.85
C SER A 390 2.86 14.31 12.66
N VAL A 391 2.59 13.96 13.91
CA VAL A 391 3.47 13.21 14.81
C VAL A 391 2.68 12.07 15.41
N PHE A 392 3.36 10.97 15.69
CA PHE A 392 2.76 9.73 16.16
C PHE A 392 3.77 8.95 17.00
N GLY A 393 3.28 7.94 17.70
CA GLY A 393 4.10 7.04 18.50
C GLY A 393 3.24 6.09 19.29
N GLN A 394 3.83 4.97 19.69
CA GLN A 394 3.17 3.89 20.42
C GLN A 394 4.22 3.11 21.20
N TYR A 395 3.93 2.77 22.46
CA TYR A 395 4.59 1.67 23.15
C TYR A 395 3.80 0.38 22.91
N GLY A 396 4.26 -0.44 21.97
CA GLY A 396 3.62 -1.70 21.58
C GLY A 396 3.89 -2.81 22.58
N MET A 397 2.86 -3.56 22.94
CA MET A 397 2.93 -4.72 23.83
C MET A 397 1.98 -5.82 23.32
N ASN A 398 2.48 -6.83 22.61
CA ASN A 398 1.63 -7.89 22.05
C ASN A 398 1.60 -9.14 22.96
N SER A 399 0.64 -10.03 22.74
CA SER A 399 0.48 -11.26 23.54
C SER A 399 1.35 -12.44 23.09
N PHE A 400 1.89 -12.42 21.86
CA PHE A 400 2.56 -13.57 21.25
C PHE A 400 4.06 -13.38 21.02
N TYR A 401 4.50 -12.14 20.85
CA TYR A 401 5.89 -11.73 20.64
C TYR A 401 6.02 -10.25 21.04
N PRO A 402 7.22 -9.77 21.43
CA PRO A 402 7.40 -8.39 21.86
C PRO A 402 6.88 -7.38 20.84
N GLY A 403 6.31 -6.27 21.32
CA GLY A 403 5.92 -5.16 20.45
C GLY A 403 7.11 -4.34 19.97
N MET A 404 6.83 -3.15 19.44
CA MET A 404 7.85 -2.11 19.21
C MET A 404 7.45 -0.87 20.01
N PHE A 405 8.41 -0.21 20.64
CA PHE A 405 8.28 1.21 20.91
C PHE A 405 8.68 1.97 19.65
N TYR A 406 7.87 2.93 19.23
CA TYR A 406 8.26 3.90 18.21
C TYR A 406 7.64 5.27 18.48
N ALA A 407 8.34 6.31 18.03
CA ALA A 407 7.82 7.65 17.81
C ALA A 407 8.21 8.09 16.38
N GLY A 408 7.51 9.04 15.80
CA GLY A 408 7.76 9.45 14.43
C GLY A 408 7.02 10.69 13.99
N VAL A 409 7.44 11.21 12.84
CA VAL A 409 7.07 12.54 12.36
C VAL A 409 7.15 12.65 10.84
N MET A 410 6.27 13.46 10.25
CA MET A 410 6.45 14.00 8.90
C MET A 410 6.80 15.49 8.98
N THR A 411 8.06 15.80 8.67
CA THR A 411 8.70 17.13 8.76
C THR A 411 9.23 17.56 7.39
N LYS A 412 9.59 18.83 7.21
CA LYS A 412 10.32 19.26 6.01
C LYS A 412 11.73 18.68 6.07
N SER A 413 12.29 18.32 4.92
CA SER A 413 13.64 17.75 4.81
C SER A 413 14.73 18.61 5.47
N SER A 414 14.59 19.93 5.41
CA SER A 414 15.52 20.90 6.03
C SER A 414 15.42 20.99 7.57
N THR A 415 14.45 20.31 8.19
CA THR A 415 14.17 20.32 9.64
C THR A 415 14.05 18.88 10.17
N THR A 416 14.77 17.94 9.57
CA THR A 416 14.73 16.52 9.90
C THR A 416 15.47 16.24 11.20
N ALA A 417 16.70 16.74 11.35
CA ALA A 417 17.45 16.59 12.61
C ALA A 417 16.76 17.32 13.77
N GLU A 418 16.26 18.53 13.55
CA GLU A 418 15.52 19.31 14.58
C GLU A 418 14.28 18.56 15.10
N ALA A 419 13.56 17.87 14.21
CA ALA A 419 12.40 17.07 14.62
C ALA A 419 12.77 15.75 15.32
N ILE A 420 13.91 15.13 14.96
CA ILE A 420 14.47 13.97 15.68
C ILE A 420 14.86 14.38 17.10
N ASP A 421 15.66 15.45 17.23
CA ASP A 421 16.11 16.01 18.51
C ASP A 421 14.90 16.30 19.42
N ALA A 422 13.88 16.97 18.90
CA ALA A 422 12.69 17.32 19.67
C ALA A 422 11.91 16.09 20.19
N ILE A 423 11.85 14.99 19.44
CA ILE A 423 11.20 13.75 19.90
C ILE A 423 12.03 13.09 21.01
N ILE A 424 13.35 13.00 20.82
CA ILE A 424 14.27 12.42 21.82
C ILE A 424 14.23 13.24 23.12
N GLU A 425 14.23 14.57 23.03
CA GLU A 425 14.09 15.47 24.17
C GLU A 425 12.78 15.21 24.96
N GLN A 426 11.65 15.00 24.29
CA GLN A 426 10.39 14.66 24.99
C GLN A 426 10.40 13.27 25.65
N ILE A 427 11.11 12.30 25.08
CA ILE A 427 11.34 10.99 25.70
C ILE A 427 12.19 11.18 26.97
N GLU A 428 13.33 11.86 26.87
CA GLU A 428 14.22 12.13 28.01
C GLU A 428 13.54 12.95 29.11
N HIS A 429 12.74 13.96 28.76
CA HIS A 429 12.00 14.76 29.74
C HIS A 429 10.99 13.91 30.52
N LEU A 430 10.33 12.93 29.89
CA LEU A 430 9.41 12.03 30.59
C LEU A 430 10.13 11.09 31.58
N GLN A 431 11.42 10.79 31.37
CA GLN A 431 12.25 10.07 32.32
C GLN A 431 12.76 10.97 33.46
N LYS A 432 13.21 12.19 33.13
CA LYS A 432 13.92 13.10 34.04
C LYS A 432 12.98 13.91 34.93
N GLU A 433 11.82 14.29 34.42
CA GLU A 433 10.88 15.19 35.09
C GLU A 433 9.52 14.49 35.32
N PRO A 434 9.01 14.47 36.57
CA PRO A 434 7.69 13.91 36.84
C PRO A 434 6.61 14.72 36.13
N ILE A 435 5.58 14.03 35.62
CA ILE A 435 4.38 14.67 35.08
C ILE A 435 3.63 15.42 36.20
N THR A 436 2.79 16.38 35.82
CA THR A 436 1.87 17.01 36.77
C THR A 436 0.67 16.09 37.10
N GLU A 437 0.08 16.26 38.29
CA GLU A 437 -1.15 15.56 38.66
C GLU A 437 -2.30 15.86 37.68
N GLN A 438 -2.32 17.06 37.09
CA GLN A 438 -3.30 17.43 36.07
C GLN A 438 -3.07 16.66 34.76
N GLU A 439 -1.83 16.56 34.26
CA GLU A 439 -1.52 15.70 33.09
C GLU A 439 -1.93 14.24 33.33
N LEU A 440 -1.68 13.71 34.54
CA LEU A 440 -2.08 12.36 34.92
C LEU A 440 -3.60 12.21 34.89
N GLN A 441 -4.33 13.14 35.51
CA GLN A 441 -5.79 13.11 35.58
C GLN A 441 -6.41 13.26 34.18
N ASP A 442 -5.94 14.21 33.37
CA ASP A 442 -6.38 14.42 31.99
C ASP A 442 -6.19 13.15 31.16
N VAL A 443 -5.03 12.48 31.30
CA VAL A 443 -4.74 11.21 30.60
C VAL A 443 -5.63 10.06 31.09
N LYS A 444 -5.82 9.92 32.40
CA LYS A 444 -6.73 8.91 32.97
C LYS A 444 -8.14 9.11 32.45
N ASP A 445 -8.67 10.32 32.54
CA ASP A 445 -10.01 10.66 32.04
C ASP A 445 -10.09 10.42 30.53
N GLN A 446 -9.04 10.73 29.77
CA GLN A 446 -9.04 10.48 28.33
C GLN A 446 -9.09 8.98 27.98
N ILE A 447 -8.41 8.11 28.75
CA ILE A 447 -8.47 6.64 28.58
C ILE A 447 -9.84 6.10 29.03
N LEU A 448 -10.30 6.50 30.22
CA LEU A 448 -11.54 6.01 30.82
C LEU A 448 -12.77 6.44 30.02
N ASN A 449 -12.79 7.67 29.50
CA ASN A 449 -13.85 8.16 28.63
C ASN A 449 -13.79 7.55 27.22
N SER A 450 -12.60 7.18 26.70
CA SER A 450 -12.52 6.45 25.43
C SER A 450 -12.95 4.99 25.55
N ALA A 451 -12.71 4.36 26.71
CA ALA A 451 -13.00 2.94 26.92
C ALA A 451 -14.51 2.59 26.80
N VAL A 452 -15.42 3.55 26.97
CA VAL A 452 -16.86 3.34 26.72
C VAL A 452 -17.17 3.08 25.24
N PHE A 453 -16.36 3.63 24.32
CA PHE A 453 -16.48 3.40 22.87
C PHE A 453 -15.79 2.11 22.40
N GLU A 454 -15.05 1.41 23.25
CA GLU A 454 -14.47 0.10 22.93
C GLU A 454 -15.47 -1.05 23.17
N TYR A 455 -16.66 -0.72 23.69
CA TYR A 455 -17.74 -1.65 24.06
C TYR A 455 -19.12 -1.07 23.71
N ASP A 456 -19.23 -0.13 22.75
CA ASP A 456 -20.52 0.54 22.49
C ASP A 456 -21.52 -0.33 21.72
N SER A 457 -21.06 -1.49 21.23
CA SER A 457 -21.87 -2.54 20.62
C SER A 457 -21.70 -3.92 21.28
N TYR A 458 -22.75 -4.75 21.17
CA TYR A 458 -22.71 -6.16 21.59
C TYR A 458 -21.65 -6.98 20.83
N GLU A 459 -21.40 -6.65 19.57
CA GLU A 459 -20.38 -7.28 18.72
C GLU A 459 -18.96 -7.02 19.23
N GLU A 460 -18.63 -5.78 19.63
CA GLU A 460 -17.32 -5.44 20.19
C GLU A 460 -17.07 -6.18 21.51
N VAL A 461 -18.04 -6.20 22.43
CA VAL A 461 -17.90 -6.91 23.72
C VAL A 461 -17.62 -8.40 23.50
N LEU A 462 -18.35 -9.02 22.57
CA LEU A 462 -18.19 -10.43 22.24
C LEU A 462 -16.83 -10.68 21.59
N ASN A 463 -16.48 -9.91 20.56
CA ASN A 463 -15.23 -10.06 19.82
C ASN A 463 -14.01 -9.81 20.72
N GLU A 464 -14.07 -8.88 21.65
CA GLU A 464 -12.99 -8.63 22.61
C GLU A 464 -12.88 -9.77 23.63
N ARG A 465 -14.00 -10.32 24.11
CA ARG A 465 -13.96 -11.54 24.94
C ARG A 465 -13.28 -12.71 24.21
N MET A 466 -13.68 -12.99 22.97
CA MET A 466 -13.01 -14.00 22.14
C MET A 466 -11.53 -13.68 21.89
N SER A 467 -11.18 -12.41 21.75
CA SER A 467 -9.81 -11.98 21.47
C SER A 467 -8.90 -12.12 22.68
N ASN A 468 -9.40 -11.86 23.89
CA ASN A 468 -8.68 -12.08 25.12
C ASN A 468 -8.46 -13.57 25.40
N GLU A 469 -9.50 -14.39 25.26
CA GLU A 469 -9.39 -15.84 25.43
C GLU A 469 -8.45 -16.48 24.39
N TYR A 470 -8.49 -16.05 23.13
CA TYR A 470 -7.54 -16.48 22.08
C TYR A 470 -6.07 -16.16 22.41
N ARG A 471 -5.84 -15.03 23.09
CA ARG A 471 -4.52 -14.53 23.53
C ARG A 471 -4.09 -15.08 24.91
N GLY A 472 -4.89 -15.95 25.53
CA GLY A 472 -4.63 -16.47 26.89
C GLY A 472 -4.79 -15.43 28.01
N LEU A 473 -5.47 -14.31 27.75
CA LEU A 473 -5.74 -13.27 28.74
C LEU A 473 -6.99 -13.62 29.57
N PRO A 474 -7.06 -13.19 30.84
CA PRO A 474 -8.20 -13.52 31.70
C PRO A 474 -9.50 -12.84 31.26
N ALA A 475 -10.61 -13.40 31.73
CA ALA A 475 -11.98 -12.97 31.43
C ALA A 475 -12.26 -11.48 31.73
N ASP A 476 -11.52 -10.95 32.70
CA ASP A 476 -11.59 -9.63 33.32
C ASP A 476 -10.33 -8.79 33.04
N ALA A 477 -9.53 -9.15 32.02
CA ALA A 477 -8.31 -8.42 31.64
C ALA A 477 -8.52 -6.93 31.31
N PHE A 478 -9.74 -6.56 30.89
CA PHE A 478 -10.14 -5.17 30.67
C PHE A 478 -10.45 -4.47 31.99
N GLU A 479 -11.22 -5.10 32.88
CA GLU A 479 -11.50 -4.61 34.22
C GLU A 479 -10.20 -4.44 35.04
N GLU A 480 -9.25 -5.37 34.93
CA GLU A 480 -7.90 -5.25 35.49
C GLU A 480 -7.13 -4.05 34.90
N TYR A 481 -7.16 -3.88 33.58
CA TYR A 481 -6.54 -2.74 32.91
C TYR A 481 -7.12 -1.40 33.39
N ILE A 482 -8.45 -1.28 33.45
CA ILE A 482 -9.15 -0.08 33.92
C ILE A 482 -8.86 0.20 35.41
N GLN A 483 -8.75 -0.83 36.25
CA GLN A 483 -8.32 -0.67 37.65
C GLN A 483 -6.85 -0.20 37.73
N GLY A 484 -5.96 -0.78 36.92
CA GLY A 484 -4.57 -0.36 36.79
C GLY A 484 -4.44 1.11 36.39
N VAL A 485 -5.13 1.54 35.33
CA VAL A 485 -5.14 2.94 34.87
C VAL A 485 -5.61 3.89 35.97
N LYS A 486 -6.64 3.53 36.73
CA LYS A 486 -7.11 4.34 37.88
C LYS A 486 -6.05 4.41 38.99
N ALA A 487 -5.34 3.32 39.26
CA ALA A 487 -4.36 3.20 40.33
C ALA A 487 -3.00 3.87 40.03
N THR A 488 -2.57 3.94 38.77
CA THR A 488 -1.29 4.54 38.35
C THR A 488 -1.04 5.92 38.97
N THR A 489 0.13 6.15 39.58
CA THR A 489 0.53 7.47 40.11
C THR A 489 1.48 8.23 39.17
N VAL A 490 1.83 9.47 39.53
CA VAL A 490 2.87 10.26 38.84
C VAL A 490 4.23 9.55 38.88
N GLU A 491 4.56 8.98 40.04
CA GLU A 491 5.80 8.23 40.26
C GLU A 491 5.82 6.93 39.46
N ASP A 492 4.68 6.25 39.33
CA ASP A 492 4.56 5.08 38.44
C ASP A 492 4.87 5.44 36.98
N VAL A 493 4.30 6.55 36.46
CA VAL A 493 4.56 7.01 35.09
C VAL A 493 6.04 7.31 34.87
N GLN A 494 6.68 7.99 35.82
CA GLN A 494 8.12 8.29 35.72
C GLN A 494 8.97 7.01 35.83
N ALA A 495 8.62 6.08 36.70
CA ALA A 495 9.33 4.81 36.85
C ALA A 495 9.26 3.96 35.57
N VAL A 496 8.07 3.83 34.95
CA VAL A 496 7.95 3.10 33.69
C VAL A 496 8.61 3.82 32.52
N ALA A 497 8.67 5.16 32.52
CA ALA A 497 9.46 5.91 31.54
C ALA A 497 10.96 5.60 31.67
N GLN A 498 11.48 5.53 32.91
CA GLN A 498 12.88 5.20 33.18
C GLN A 498 13.24 3.74 32.86
N GLU A 499 12.33 2.79 33.11
CA GLU A 499 12.55 1.36 32.86
C GLU A 499 12.41 0.98 31.38
N TYR A 500 11.38 1.51 30.70
CA TYR A 500 10.95 0.97 29.41
C TYR A 500 11.32 1.83 28.19
N LEU A 501 11.61 3.14 28.34
CA LEU A 501 12.06 3.99 27.23
C LEU A 501 13.59 4.05 27.19
N ASN A 502 14.18 3.82 26.02
CA ASN A 502 15.64 3.72 25.85
C ASN A 502 16.16 4.74 24.82
N PRO A 503 16.24 6.05 25.15
CA PRO A 503 16.75 7.07 24.23
C PRO A 503 18.22 6.87 23.85
N ASP A 504 19.03 6.27 24.71
CA ASP A 504 20.46 5.99 24.46
C ASP A 504 20.70 4.81 23.49
N ASN A 505 19.70 3.94 23.29
CA ASN A 505 19.76 2.74 22.44
C ASN A 505 18.62 2.76 21.40
N ILE A 506 18.51 3.88 20.68
CA ILE A 506 17.39 4.16 19.80
C ILE A 506 17.79 4.03 18.34
N GLN A 507 17.04 3.23 17.59
CA GLN A 507 17.23 3.05 16.16
C GLN A 507 16.37 4.07 15.42
N ILE A 508 17.00 4.87 14.56
CA ILE A 508 16.36 5.94 13.79
C ILE A 508 16.32 5.52 12.32
N LEU A 509 15.18 5.70 11.67
CA LEU A 509 14.99 5.53 10.24
C LEU A 509 14.41 6.81 9.62
N VAL A 510 15.05 7.29 8.56
CA VAL A 510 14.62 8.45 7.79
C VAL A 510 14.39 8.05 6.33
N VAL A 511 13.19 8.31 5.82
CA VAL A 511 12.84 8.18 4.39
C VAL A 511 12.61 9.58 3.83
N GLY A 512 13.46 10.05 2.91
CA GLY A 512 13.38 11.41 2.38
C GLY A 512 14.41 11.71 1.29
N ASN A 513 14.48 12.96 0.83
CA ASN A 513 15.40 13.39 -0.22
C ASN A 513 16.74 13.83 0.38
N LYS A 514 17.83 13.13 0.03
CA LYS A 514 19.20 13.36 0.53
C LYS A 514 19.75 14.74 0.18
N GLU A 515 19.47 15.28 -0.99
CA GLU A 515 19.92 16.63 -1.38
C GLU A 515 19.30 17.72 -0.50
N GLU A 516 18.04 17.52 -0.13
CA GLU A 516 17.24 18.44 0.68
C GLU A 516 17.50 18.31 2.19
N ILE A 517 17.94 17.13 2.65
CA ILE A 517 18.36 16.87 4.04
C ILE A 517 19.82 17.30 4.26
N GLY A 518 20.72 16.99 3.32
CA GLY A 518 22.16 17.17 3.47
C GLY A 518 22.73 16.42 4.68
N ASP A 519 23.80 16.97 5.27
CA ASP A 519 24.62 16.30 6.28
C ASP A 519 23.96 16.23 7.69
N GLN A 520 22.68 16.61 7.81
CA GLN A 520 21.91 16.66 9.07
C GLN A 520 21.98 15.36 9.89
N LEU A 521 22.03 14.20 9.22
CA LEU A 521 21.95 12.89 9.86
C LEU A 521 23.30 12.42 10.44
N GLU A 522 24.43 12.96 9.98
CA GLU A 522 25.77 12.60 10.47
C GLU A 522 25.96 12.91 11.96
N LYS A 523 25.14 13.82 12.51
CA LYS A 523 25.07 14.13 13.94
C LYS A 523 24.78 12.89 14.80
N TYR A 524 24.04 11.91 14.27
CA TYR A 524 23.60 10.71 15.00
C TYR A 524 24.55 9.51 14.83
N GLY A 525 25.59 9.63 14.01
CA GLY A 525 26.58 8.58 13.75
C GLY A 525 26.83 8.35 12.27
N GLU A 526 27.42 7.19 11.96
CA GLU A 526 27.58 6.72 10.57
C GLU A 526 26.20 6.36 9.99
N VAL A 527 25.85 6.96 8.86
CA VAL A 527 24.52 6.83 8.24
C VAL A 527 24.46 5.56 7.40
N ASN A 528 23.67 4.59 7.85
CA ASN A 528 23.43 3.34 7.14
C ASN A 528 22.43 3.57 6.00
N GLU A 529 22.90 3.56 4.75
CA GLU A 529 21.99 3.61 3.58
C GLU A 529 21.37 2.23 3.33
N ILE A 530 20.03 2.16 3.34
CA ILE A 530 19.26 0.93 3.10
C ILE A 530 18.78 0.90 1.64
N ASP A 531 19.21 -0.12 0.90
CA ASP A 531 18.66 -0.41 -0.43
C ASP A 531 17.28 -1.07 -0.32
N ILE A 532 16.26 -0.40 -0.86
CA ILE A 532 14.89 -0.88 -0.93
C ILE A 532 14.52 -1.50 -2.29
N SER A 533 15.51 -1.70 -3.17
CA SER A 533 15.33 -2.33 -4.48
C SER A 533 14.58 -3.65 -4.35
N ILE A 534 13.66 -3.90 -5.29
CA ILE A 534 12.82 -5.10 -5.25
C ILE A 534 13.58 -6.23 -5.96
N PRO A 535 13.89 -7.36 -5.29
CA PRO A 535 14.58 -8.47 -5.93
C PRO A 535 13.78 -9.03 -7.11
N GLU A 536 14.36 -8.99 -8.31
CA GLU A 536 13.74 -9.50 -9.54
C GLU A 536 14.09 -11.00 -9.72
N PRO A 537 13.11 -11.94 -9.73
CA PRO A 537 13.41 -13.36 -9.97
C PRO A 537 14.16 -13.59 -11.28
N GLY A 538 15.28 -14.30 -11.17
CA GLY A 538 16.13 -14.65 -12.31
C GLY A 538 16.99 -13.50 -12.86
N SER A 539 17.11 -12.36 -12.16
CA SER A 539 17.93 -11.21 -12.61
C SER A 539 19.44 -11.36 -12.38
N GLY A 540 19.96 -12.59 -12.34
CA GLY A 540 21.40 -12.81 -12.45
C GLY A 540 21.88 -12.47 -13.86
N GLU A 541 23.18 -12.24 -14.03
CA GLU A 541 23.76 -12.14 -15.38
C GLU A 541 23.33 -13.37 -16.21
N GLU A 542 22.76 -13.14 -17.38
CA GLU A 542 22.42 -14.26 -18.23
C GLU A 542 23.71 -14.95 -18.69
N GLN A 543 23.72 -16.29 -18.65
CA GLN A 543 24.88 -17.04 -19.10
C GLN A 543 25.23 -16.66 -20.55
N MET A 544 26.53 -16.54 -20.83
CA MET A 544 27.02 -16.33 -22.19
C MET A 544 26.48 -17.43 -23.11
N VAL A 545 25.79 -17.02 -24.18
CA VAL A 545 25.33 -17.96 -25.21
C VAL A 545 26.54 -18.37 -26.05
N GLU A 546 26.89 -19.66 -26.08
CA GLU A 546 27.96 -20.15 -26.95
C GLU A 546 27.50 -20.20 -28.42
N GLY A 547 28.35 -19.75 -29.34
CA GLY A 547 28.09 -19.73 -30.78
C GLY A 547 29.35 -19.55 -31.62
N ASP A 548 29.19 -19.33 -32.93
CA ASP A 548 30.29 -19.03 -33.84
C ASP A 548 30.62 -17.54 -33.76
N THR A 549 31.66 -17.18 -32.99
CA THR A 549 32.04 -15.77 -32.75
C THR A 549 32.51 -15.06 -34.02
N GLU A 550 33.21 -15.76 -34.93
CA GLU A 550 33.76 -15.12 -36.13
C GLU A 550 32.66 -14.83 -37.16
N LYS A 551 31.70 -15.74 -37.35
CA LYS A 551 30.46 -15.43 -38.08
C LYS A 551 29.60 -14.41 -37.37
N GLY A 552 29.59 -14.40 -36.04
CA GLY A 552 28.90 -13.39 -35.24
C GLY A 552 29.38 -11.99 -35.60
N LYS A 553 30.70 -11.79 -35.67
CA LYS A 553 31.32 -10.53 -36.11
C LYS A 553 31.02 -10.21 -37.58
N GLU A 554 31.08 -11.20 -38.47
CA GLU A 554 30.73 -11.02 -39.89
C GLU A 554 29.30 -10.48 -40.05
N TRP A 555 28.33 -11.09 -39.37
CA TRP A 555 26.93 -10.69 -39.41
C TRP A 555 26.65 -9.37 -38.68
N LEU A 556 27.32 -9.11 -37.55
CA LEU A 556 27.24 -7.81 -36.88
C LEU A 556 27.78 -6.67 -37.75
N SER A 557 28.89 -6.90 -38.47
CA SER A 557 29.44 -5.93 -39.44
C SER A 557 28.46 -5.66 -40.58
N LYS A 558 27.90 -6.72 -41.19
CA LYS A 558 26.89 -6.58 -42.26
C LYS A 558 25.66 -5.79 -41.82
N MET A 559 25.17 -6.03 -40.61
CA MET A 559 24.07 -5.25 -40.02
C MET A 559 24.48 -3.80 -39.82
N THR A 560 25.67 -3.55 -39.24
CA THR A 560 26.20 -2.20 -38.99
C THR A 560 26.28 -1.39 -40.28
N ASP A 561 26.89 -1.95 -41.33
CA ASP A 561 26.99 -1.35 -42.67
C ASP A 561 25.62 -1.12 -43.34
N ALA A 562 24.59 -1.90 -42.97
CA ALA A 562 23.23 -1.75 -43.49
C ALA A 562 22.43 -0.67 -42.76
N VAL A 563 22.62 -0.50 -41.45
CA VAL A 563 21.87 0.48 -40.63
C VAL A 563 22.54 1.84 -40.54
N ILE A 564 23.87 1.92 -40.69
CA ILE A 564 24.66 3.17 -40.73
C ILE A 564 25.66 3.08 -41.89
N ASP A 565 25.50 3.97 -42.88
CA ASP A 565 26.45 4.15 -43.98
C ASP A 565 27.80 4.63 -43.44
N GLY A 566 28.91 4.02 -43.88
CA GLY A 566 30.22 4.13 -43.23
C GLY A 566 30.85 5.54 -43.20
N ASP A 567 30.34 6.47 -44.01
CA ASP A 567 30.72 7.90 -43.99
C ASP A 567 29.82 8.75 -43.05
N THR A 568 28.91 8.14 -42.27
CA THR A 568 27.94 8.84 -41.42
C THR A 568 28.31 8.81 -39.94
N GLU A 569 28.85 9.94 -39.45
CA GLU A 569 28.83 10.25 -38.03
C GLU A 569 27.38 10.47 -37.57
N LEU A 570 26.91 9.68 -36.62
CA LEU A 570 25.56 9.73 -36.04
C LEU A 570 25.65 10.17 -34.58
N SER A 571 25.36 11.45 -34.30
CA SER A 571 25.30 11.97 -32.92
C SER A 571 23.90 11.91 -32.32
N SER A 572 22.85 12.10 -33.13
CA SER A 572 21.47 11.91 -32.68
C SER A 572 20.50 11.58 -33.81
N ILE A 573 19.41 10.89 -33.45
CA ILE A 573 18.27 10.61 -34.33
C ILE A 573 16.98 11.12 -33.70
N SER A 574 16.20 11.88 -34.47
CA SER A 574 14.89 12.42 -34.05
C SER A 574 13.76 11.76 -34.84
N LEU A 575 12.94 10.99 -34.14
CA LEU A 575 11.81 10.22 -34.66
C LEU A 575 10.50 10.98 -34.43
N THR A 576 9.65 11.08 -35.44
CA THR A 576 8.28 11.60 -35.30
C THR A 576 7.27 10.60 -35.81
N GLY A 577 6.28 10.25 -34.99
CA GLY A 577 5.33 9.17 -35.28
C GLY A 577 4.11 9.15 -34.38
N GLU A 578 3.46 8.00 -34.33
CA GLU A 578 2.37 7.66 -33.41
C GLU A 578 2.66 6.30 -32.78
N MET A 579 2.52 6.18 -31.46
CA MET A 579 2.43 4.88 -30.79
C MET A 579 0.97 4.49 -30.57
N ASN A 580 0.67 3.21 -30.74
CA ASN A 580 -0.62 2.60 -30.53
C ASN A 580 -0.50 1.66 -29.32
N MET A 581 -1.02 2.10 -28.17
CA MET A 581 -1.06 1.31 -26.94
C MET A 581 -2.51 0.98 -26.61
N GLN A 582 -2.82 -0.31 -26.44
CA GLN A 582 -4.17 -0.80 -26.10
C GLN A 582 -5.28 -0.26 -27.03
N GLY A 583 -4.97 -0.05 -28.31
CA GLY A 583 -5.90 0.49 -29.32
C GLY A 583 -6.00 2.03 -29.37
N GLN A 584 -5.28 2.76 -28.50
CA GLN A 584 -5.21 4.21 -28.53
C GLN A 584 -3.94 4.70 -29.23
N LYS A 585 -4.12 5.45 -30.32
CA LYS A 585 -3.04 6.17 -31.02
C LYS A 585 -2.70 7.47 -30.30
N MET A 586 -1.42 7.63 -29.96
CA MET A 586 -0.85 8.80 -29.31
C MET A 586 0.32 9.32 -30.16
N PRO A 587 0.26 10.57 -30.67
CA PRO A 587 1.40 11.18 -31.35
C PRO A 587 2.62 11.25 -30.42
N MET A 588 3.78 10.89 -30.95
CA MET A 588 5.04 10.99 -30.23
C MET A 588 6.16 11.59 -31.08
N THR A 589 7.08 12.27 -30.40
CA THR A 589 8.40 12.63 -30.92
C THR A 589 9.43 12.08 -29.94
N SER A 590 10.51 11.48 -30.44
CA SER A 590 11.59 10.92 -29.63
C SER A 590 12.94 11.26 -30.25
N THR A 591 13.78 11.98 -29.51
CA THR A 591 15.16 12.28 -29.91
C THR A 591 16.11 11.48 -29.03
N ILE A 592 16.87 10.57 -29.65
CA ILE A 592 17.95 9.84 -29.00
C ILE A 592 19.25 10.58 -29.33
N ASN A 593 20.00 11.01 -28.32
CA ASN A 593 21.36 11.52 -28.48
C ASN A 593 22.31 10.43 -27.95
N TYR A 594 23.23 9.97 -28.79
CA TYR A 594 24.14 8.89 -28.42
C TYR A 594 25.32 9.43 -27.60
N PRO A 595 25.84 8.65 -26.64
CA PRO A 595 25.48 7.25 -26.35
C PRO A 595 24.25 7.06 -25.46
N ASP A 596 23.87 8.04 -24.64
CA ASP A 596 23.21 7.78 -23.36
C ASP A 596 22.04 8.73 -22.99
N ALA A 597 21.51 9.50 -23.94
CA ALA A 597 20.40 10.43 -23.66
C ALA A 597 19.17 10.22 -24.57
N ILE A 598 17.98 10.40 -24.01
CA ILE A 598 16.70 10.34 -24.74
C ILE A 598 15.72 11.42 -24.26
N ASN A 599 15.14 12.13 -25.22
CA ASN A 599 14.12 13.15 -25.01
C ASN A 599 12.85 12.74 -25.77
N GLN A 600 11.82 12.33 -25.05
CA GLN A 600 10.55 11.85 -25.60
C GLN A 600 9.41 12.80 -25.22
N THR A 601 8.52 13.08 -26.17
CA THR A 601 7.26 13.80 -25.95
C THR A 601 6.11 12.95 -26.46
N ILE A 602 5.17 12.59 -25.58
CA ILE A 602 3.98 11.79 -25.89
C ILE A 602 2.72 12.64 -25.65
N LYS A 603 1.81 12.66 -26.61
CA LYS A 603 0.55 13.41 -26.54
C LYS A 603 -0.63 12.48 -26.26
N GLY A 604 -0.91 12.29 -24.97
CA GLY A 604 -1.98 11.43 -24.48
C GLY A 604 -3.29 12.18 -24.18
N PRO A 605 -4.37 11.46 -23.82
CA PRO A 605 -5.66 12.05 -23.49
C PRO A 605 -5.64 12.89 -22.21
N MET A 606 -4.68 12.65 -21.32
CA MET A 606 -4.45 13.41 -20.07
C MET A 606 -3.54 14.64 -20.26
N GLY A 607 -3.06 14.89 -21.48
CA GLY A 607 -2.15 15.98 -21.81
C GLY A 607 -0.83 15.52 -22.45
N GLU A 608 0.10 16.46 -22.56
CA GLU A 608 1.47 16.20 -23.03
C GLU A 608 2.34 15.72 -21.86
N ILE A 609 3.04 14.61 -22.08
CA ILE A 609 4.06 14.07 -21.17
C ILE A 609 5.41 14.23 -21.87
N LYS A 610 6.40 14.78 -21.17
CA LYS A 610 7.80 14.80 -21.61
C LYS A 610 8.65 13.96 -20.68
N ILE A 611 9.62 13.27 -21.25
CA ILE A 611 10.61 12.47 -20.56
C ILE A 611 11.96 12.93 -21.11
N ASN A 612 12.83 13.43 -20.25
CA ASN A 612 14.22 13.76 -20.58
C ASN A 612 15.09 12.86 -19.71
N TYR A 613 15.95 12.05 -20.31
CA TYR A 613 16.87 11.14 -19.63
C TYR A 613 18.28 11.35 -20.20
N GLU A 614 19.28 11.32 -19.32
CA GLU A 614 20.71 11.55 -19.61
C GLU A 614 21.53 10.93 -18.46
N ASP A 615 22.61 10.23 -18.77
CA ASP A 615 23.57 9.61 -17.84
C ASP A 615 22.94 8.95 -16.59
N GLY A 616 22.08 7.95 -16.80
CA GLY A 616 21.46 7.16 -15.73
C GLY A 616 20.33 7.86 -14.97
N SER A 617 20.07 9.14 -15.21
CA SER A 617 19.09 9.95 -14.49
C SER A 617 18.12 10.65 -15.44
N GLY A 618 17.15 11.39 -14.91
CA GLY A 618 16.29 12.22 -15.75
C GLY A 618 15.05 12.74 -15.06
N LYS A 619 14.17 13.35 -15.86
CA LYS A 619 12.98 14.08 -15.41
C LYS A 619 11.77 13.77 -16.28
N MET A 620 10.61 13.66 -15.65
CA MET A 620 9.30 13.63 -16.31
C MET A 620 8.56 14.95 -16.09
N ILE A 621 7.97 15.50 -17.16
CA ILE A 621 7.10 16.66 -17.09
C ILE A 621 5.69 16.23 -17.52
N ALA A 622 4.73 16.27 -16.59
CA ALA A 622 3.34 15.90 -16.83
C ALA A 622 2.40 16.90 -16.13
N GLY A 623 1.35 17.34 -16.81
CA GLY A 623 0.39 18.30 -16.25
C GLY A 623 0.99 19.67 -15.84
N GLY A 624 2.19 20.00 -16.36
CA GLY A 624 2.95 21.20 -15.99
C GLY A 624 3.79 21.06 -14.71
N GLN A 625 3.83 19.88 -14.08
CA GLN A 625 4.76 19.57 -12.99
C GLN A 625 5.96 18.78 -13.53
N GLU A 626 7.16 19.18 -13.13
CA GLU A 626 8.41 18.46 -13.34
C GLU A 626 8.70 17.59 -12.11
N ARG A 627 9.13 16.35 -12.31
CA ARG A 627 9.53 15.39 -11.26
C ARG A 627 10.75 14.58 -11.72
N PRO A 628 11.62 14.10 -10.82
CA PRO A 628 12.63 13.10 -11.17
C PRO A 628 12.00 11.86 -11.79
N LEU A 629 12.73 11.15 -12.67
CA LEU A 629 12.32 9.82 -13.12
C LEU A 629 12.48 8.81 -11.96
N PRO A 630 11.49 7.92 -11.73
CA PRO A 630 11.66 6.81 -10.79
C PRO A 630 12.89 5.95 -11.18
N PRO A 631 13.70 5.46 -10.23
CA PRO A 631 14.92 4.70 -10.53
C PRO A 631 14.72 3.52 -11.48
N GLN A 632 13.64 2.74 -11.31
CA GLN A 632 13.30 1.64 -12.22
C GLN A 632 12.99 2.13 -13.65
N MET A 633 12.38 3.31 -13.79
CA MET A 633 12.12 3.91 -15.10
C MET A 633 13.41 4.39 -15.77
N ALA A 634 14.35 4.97 -15.00
CA ALA A 634 15.68 5.33 -15.50
C ALA A 634 16.48 4.09 -15.95
N LYS A 635 16.50 3.02 -15.13
CA LYS A 635 17.09 1.70 -15.44
C LYS A 635 16.48 1.10 -16.73
N ASN A 636 15.16 1.19 -16.90
CA ASN A 636 14.47 0.73 -18.09
C ASN A 636 14.80 1.56 -19.35
N LEU A 637 14.96 2.88 -19.23
CA LEU A 637 15.37 3.75 -20.34
C LEU A 637 16.83 3.49 -20.74
N LYS A 638 17.74 3.34 -19.77
CA LYS A 638 19.13 2.90 -20.01
C LYS A 638 19.16 1.57 -20.77
N SER A 639 18.41 0.59 -20.27
CA SER A 639 18.32 -0.74 -20.90
C SER A 639 17.75 -0.65 -22.33
N THR A 640 16.74 0.19 -22.56
CA THR A 640 16.16 0.43 -23.89
C THR A 640 17.18 1.05 -24.86
N LEU A 641 17.95 2.04 -24.40
CA LEU A 641 19.02 2.65 -25.20
C LEU A 641 20.11 1.65 -25.55
N ASN A 642 20.60 0.89 -24.56
CA ASN A 642 21.70 -0.06 -24.75
C ASN A 642 21.29 -1.27 -25.60
N ARG A 643 19.99 -1.62 -25.63
CA ARG A 643 19.42 -2.69 -26.49
C ARG A 643 19.05 -2.23 -27.91
N SER A 644 19.14 -0.94 -28.23
CA SER A 644 18.83 -0.41 -29.56
C SER A 644 19.84 -0.89 -30.61
N PHE A 645 19.37 -1.33 -31.79
CA PHE A 645 20.25 -1.80 -32.86
C PHE A 645 21.24 -0.73 -33.33
N LEU A 646 20.86 0.55 -33.29
CA LEU A 646 21.77 1.66 -33.60
C LEU A 646 22.85 1.83 -32.52
N SER A 647 22.51 1.66 -31.24
CA SER A 647 23.50 1.68 -30.16
C SER A 647 24.47 0.50 -30.27
N ILE A 648 23.96 -0.69 -30.63
CA ILE A 648 24.77 -1.89 -30.84
C ILE A 648 25.70 -1.69 -32.05
N ALA A 649 25.21 -1.11 -33.15
CA ALA A 649 26.01 -0.76 -34.33
C ALA A 649 27.12 0.27 -34.01
N LEU A 650 26.78 1.35 -33.30
CA LEU A 650 27.75 2.37 -32.85
C LEU A 650 28.79 1.84 -31.87
N ASN A 651 28.52 0.72 -31.19
CA ASN A 651 29.42 0.08 -30.23
C ASN A 651 29.85 -1.33 -30.70
N ALA A 652 29.84 -1.60 -32.01
CA ALA A 652 30.09 -2.94 -32.57
C ALA A 652 31.44 -3.54 -32.14
N ASP A 653 32.48 -2.72 -32.02
CA ASP A 653 33.82 -3.12 -31.54
C ASP A 653 33.86 -3.51 -30.04
N SER A 654 32.86 -3.10 -29.27
CA SER A 654 32.78 -3.32 -27.81
C SER A 654 31.87 -4.49 -27.41
N VAL A 655 31.16 -5.11 -28.37
CA VAL A 655 30.30 -6.27 -28.13
C VAL A 655 30.92 -7.55 -28.71
N ASN A 656 30.56 -8.71 -28.15
CA ASN A 656 31.11 -10.02 -28.56
C ASN A 656 30.00 -10.90 -29.20
N PRO A 657 29.63 -10.64 -30.47
CA PRO A 657 28.51 -11.32 -31.12
C PRO A 657 28.77 -12.82 -31.32
N GLN A 658 27.72 -13.63 -31.14
CA GLN A 658 27.75 -15.08 -31.28
C GLN A 658 26.71 -15.52 -32.30
N TYR A 659 27.14 -16.11 -33.42
CA TYR A 659 26.20 -16.62 -34.43
C TYR A 659 25.61 -17.97 -34.02
N LEU A 660 24.28 -18.07 -34.09
CA LEU A 660 23.49 -19.20 -33.56
C LEU A 660 22.84 -20.06 -34.65
N GLY A 661 23.07 -19.76 -35.93
CA GLY A 661 22.40 -20.41 -37.06
C GLY A 661 21.23 -19.59 -37.61
N SER A 662 20.52 -20.16 -38.57
CA SER A 662 19.30 -19.56 -39.14
C SER A 662 18.05 -19.95 -38.34
N GLU A 663 17.08 -19.04 -38.23
CA GLU A 663 15.78 -19.25 -37.57
C GLU A 663 14.63 -18.84 -38.52
N GLU A 664 13.56 -19.62 -38.58
CA GLU A 664 12.37 -19.29 -39.40
C GLU A 664 11.29 -18.65 -38.52
N VAL A 665 10.88 -17.42 -38.84
CA VAL A 665 9.82 -16.66 -38.15
C VAL A 665 8.79 -16.23 -39.19
N ASP A 666 7.52 -16.59 -38.97
CA ASP A 666 6.38 -16.32 -39.86
C ASP A 666 6.58 -16.67 -41.35
N GLY A 667 7.45 -17.65 -41.63
CA GLY A 667 7.79 -18.13 -42.98
C GLY A 667 8.97 -17.42 -43.65
N THR A 668 9.63 -16.49 -42.94
CA THR A 668 10.88 -15.84 -43.37
C THR A 668 12.06 -16.44 -42.61
N SER A 669 13.15 -16.75 -43.31
CA SER A 669 14.38 -17.28 -42.72
C SER A 669 15.33 -16.14 -42.39
N TYR A 670 15.71 -16.01 -41.12
CA TYR A 670 16.63 -15.00 -40.61
C TYR A 670 17.94 -15.63 -40.15
N GLU A 671 19.02 -14.87 -40.20
CA GLU A 671 20.34 -15.25 -39.68
C GLU A 671 20.50 -14.70 -38.26
N LYS A 672 20.59 -15.58 -37.27
CA LYS A 672 20.50 -15.20 -35.85
C LYS A 672 21.88 -15.00 -35.23
N ILE A 673 22.11 -13.82 -34.66
CA ILE A 673 23.24 -13.54 -33.76
C ILE A 673 22.73 -13.17 -32.36
N ASN A 674 23.49 -13.51 -31.33
CA ASN A 674 23.28 -13.02 -29.97
C ASN A 674 24.39 -12.03 -29.60
N VAL A 675 24.02 -10.89 -29.01
CA VAL A 675 24.95 -9.98 -28.34
C VAL A 675 24.57 -9.86 -26.87
N THR A 676 25.57 -9.81 -25.99
CA THR A 676 25.36 -9.58 -24.56
C THR A 676 25.70 -8.12 -24.24
N VAL A 677 24.74 -7.35 -23.72
CA VAL A 677 24.89 -5.94 -23.37
C VAL A 677 24.31 -5.73 -21.96
N ASP A 678 25.05 -5.09 -21.07
CA ASP A 678 24.68 -4.90 -19.65
C ASP A 678 24.17 -6.21 -18.98
N GLY A 679 24.88 -7.32 -19.19
CA GLY A 679 24.53 -8.65 -18.66
C GLY A 679 23.24 -9.28 -19.23
N SER A 680 22.61 -8.62 -20.21
CA SER A 680 21.39 -9.09 -20.89
C SER A 680 21.73 -9.66 -22.26
N ASN A 681 21.19 -10.83 -22.60
CA ASN A 681 21.27 -11.36 -23.96
C ASN A 681 20.22 -10.72 -24.87
N ILE A 682 20.63 -10.42 -26.11
CA ILE A 682 19.80 -9.83 -27.16
C ILE A 682 20.03 -10.66 -28.42
N GLU A 683 18.99 -11.38 -28.85
CA GLU A 683 18.99 -12.04 -30.15
C GLU A 683 18.59 -11.01 -31.22
N LEU A 684 19.43 -10.87 -32.25
CA LEU A 684 19.19 -10.10 -33.46
C LEU A 684 18.99 -11.09 -34.60
N LEU A 685 17.79 -11.11 -35.17
CA LEU A 685 17.45 -11.91 -36.34
C LEU A 685 17.59 -11.00 -37.55
N LEU A 686 18.62 -11.26 -38.36
CA LEU A 686 19.01 -10.43 -39.48
C LEU A 686 18.45 -11.00 -40.78
N ASP A 687 17.82 -10.17 -41.61
CA ASP A 687 17.37 -10.58 -42.95
C ASP A 687 18.59 -10.93 -43.84
N PRO A 688 18.61 -12.08 -44.53
CA PRO A 688 19.81 -12.56 -45.23
C PRO A 688 20.14 -11.79 -46.53
N GLU A 689 19.24 -10.96 -47.05
CA GLU A 689 19.48 -10.16 -48.28
C GLU A 689 19.79 -8.69 -47.98
N THR A 690 19.13 -8.10 -46.98
CA THR A 690 19.24 -6.68 -46.59
C THR A 690 20.11 -6.46 -45.35
N HIS A 691 20.33 -7.51 -44.56
CA HIS A 691 21.05 -7.50 -43.28
C HIS A 691 20.38 -6.65 -42.17
N TYR A 692 19.13 -6.20 -42.36
CA TYR A 692 18.41 -5.46 -41.34
C TYR A 692 18.01 -6.33 -40.15
N PRO A 693 18.03 -5.80 -38.91
CA PRO A 693 17.57 -6.48 -37.70
C PRO A 693 16.04 -6.44 -37.62
N ASP A 694 15.40 -7.23 -38.49
CA ASP A 694 13.94 -7.33 -38.63
C ASP A 694 13.24 -7.86 -37.37
N VAL A 695 13.89 -8.72 -36.58
CA VAL A 695 13.39 -9.07 -35.25
C VAL A 695 14.49 -8.93 -34.19
N ILE A 696 14.18 -8.20 -33.12
CA ILE A 696 15.03 -8.10 -31.93
C ILE A 696 14.31 -8.76 -30.76
N ARG A 697 14.86 -9.85 -30.22
CA ARG A 697 14.30 -10.61 -29.10
C ARG A 697 15.19 -10.51 -27.86
N TYR A 698 14.60 -10.20 -26.70
CA TYR A 698 15.29 -10.18 -25.41
C TYR A 698 14.34 -10.54 -24.26
N LYS A 699 14.89 -10.81 -23.08
CA LYS A 699 14.10 -10.92 -21.85
C LYS A 699 14.05 -9.60 -21.09
N GLN A 700 12.93 -9.38 -20.41
CA GLN A 700 12.75 -8.24 -19.52
C GLN A 700 11.86 -8.64 -18.34
N PHE A 701 12.18 -8.16 -17.15
CA PHE A 701 11.32 -8.37 -15.99
C PHE A 701 10.03 -7.57 -16.13
N ASN A 702 8.89 -8.22 -15.87
CA ASN A 702 7.58 -7.55 -15.78
C ASN A 702 7.12 -7.49 -14.32
N PRO A 703 7.23 -6.35 -13.63
CA PRO A 703 6.81 -6.19 -12.23
C PRO A 703 5.33 -6.53 -11.96
N GLN A 704 4.44 -6.38 -12.93
CA GLN A 704 3.02 -6.71 -12.75
C GLN A 704 2.76 -8.23 -12.80
N MET A 705 3.65 -8.99 -13.45
CA MET A 705 3.56 -10.45 -13.56
C MET A 705 4.56 -11.17 -12.63
N GLY A 706 5.54 -10.47 -12.07
CA GLY A 706 6.53 -11.03 -11.14
C GLY A 706 7.46 -12.05 -11.78
N GLU A 707 7.68 -11.94 -13.10
CA GLU A 707 8.45 -12.91 -13.91
C GLU A 707 9.16 -12.21 -15.08
N GLN A 708 10.12 -12.93 -15.68
CA GLN A 708 10.75 -12.53 -16.94
C GLN A 708 9.78 -12.82 -18.10
N VAL A 709 9.56 -11.83 -18.96
CA VAL A 709 8.81 -11.99 -20.22
C VAL A 709 9.75 -11.89 -21.42
N THR A 710 9.48 -12.67 -22.46
CA THR A 710 10.16 -12.52 -23.75
C THR A 710 9.49 -11.38 -24.52
N VAL A 711 10.29 -10.39 -24.90
CA VAL A 711 9.88 -9.26 -25.74
C VAL A 711 10.52 -9.44 -27.11
N GLU A 712 9.71 -9.37 -28.15
CA GLU A 712 10.15 -9.28 -29.54
C GLU A 712 9.73 -7.95 -30.14
N ASN A 713 10.64 -7.29 -30.85
CA ASN A 713 10.33 -6.11 -31.65
C ASN A 713 10.54 -6.47 -33.11
N HIS A 714 9.43 -6.52 -33.85
CA HIS A 714 9.38 -6.81 -35.28
C HIS A 714 9.40 -5.49 -36.05
N HIS A 715 10.37 -5.32 -36.93
CA HIS A 715 10.67 -4.09 -37.68
C HIS A 715 10.33 -4.25 -39.16
N SER A 716 9.71 -3.25 -39.75
CA SER A 716 9.41 -3.22 -41.18
C SER A 716 9.20 -1.79 -41.70
N ASP A 717 8.97 -1.66 -43.02
CA ASP A 717 8.93 -0.37 -43.74
C ASP A 717 10.22 0.45 -43.51
N TRP A 718 11.37 -0.23 -43.62
CA TRP A 718 12.71 0.36 -43.52
C TRP A 718 12.93 1.47 -44.56
N LYS A 719 13.46 2.61 -44.11
CA LYS A 719 13.82 3.75 -44.98
C LYS A 719 15.14 4.34 -44.56
N VAL A 720 15.89 4.81 -45.55
CA VAL A 720 17.19 5.47 -45.36
C VAL A 720 17.04 6.98 -45.46
N VAL A 721 17.50 7.73 -44.46
CA VAL A 721 17.61 9.19 -44.50
C VAL A 721 19.02 9.58 -44.02
N ASP A 722 19.69 10.45 -44.78
CA ASP A 722 21.02 11.01 -44.49
C ASP A 722 22.15 10.01 -44.11
N GLY A 723 22.00 8.75 -44.50
CA GLY A 723 22.95 7.67 -44.27
C GLY A 723 22.56 6.68 -43.15
N VAL A 724 21.39 6.83 -42.52
CA VAL A 724 20.90 5.90 -41.49
C VAL A 724 19.64 5.21 -41.97
N ALA A 725 19.54 3.89 -41.76
CA ALA A 725 18.32 3.12 -42.02
C ALA A 725 17.50 2.97 -40.72
N TYR A 726 16.19 3.23 -40.80
CA TYR A 726 15.28 3.12 -39.67
C TYR A 726 13.92 2.51 -40.08
N PRO A 727 13.30 1.64 -39.28
CA PRO A 727 12.01 1.04 -39.60
C PRO A 727 10.86 2.01 -39.31
N TYR A 728 9.89 2.12 -40.22
CA TYR A 728 8.73 3.00 -40.04
C TYR A 728 7.54 2.29 -39.40
N LEU A 729 7.58 0.96 -39.30
CA LEU A 729 6.66 0.15 -38.50
C LEU A 729 7.47 -0.71 -37.52
N GLN A 730 7.12 -0.65 -36.24
CA GLN A 730 7.63 -1.51 -35.19
C GLN A 730 6.46 -2.13 -34.43
N GLU A 731 6.39 -3.45 -34.39
CA GLU A 731 5.40 -4.19 -33.61
C GLU A 731 6.08 -4.86 -32.41
N THR A 732 5.60 -4.58 -31.20
CA THR A 732 6.13 -5.18 -29.97
C THR A 732 5.24 -6.32 -29.53
N ILE A 733 5.79 -7.53 -29.51
CA ILE A 733 5.14 -8.77 -29.08
C ILE A 733 5.73 -9.15 -27.71
N VAL A 734 4.87 -9.47 -26.74
CA VAL A 734 5.26 -9.91 -25.40
C VAL A 734 4.64 -11.27 -25.13
N ASN A 735 5.47 -12.29 -24.86
CA ASN A 735 5.05 -13.69 -24.71
C ASN A 735 4.07 -14.13 -25.83
N GLY A 736 4.40 -13.84 -27.10
CA GLY A 736 3.59 -14.19 -28.27
C GLY A 736 2.35 -13.32 -28.52
N ASN A 737 2.05 -12.32 -27.68
CA ASN A 737 0.89 -11.44 -27.83
C ASN A 737 1.31 -10.03 -28.25
N LYS A 738 0.73 -9.47 -29.33
CA LYS A 738 0.99 -8.09 -29.76
C LYS A 738 0.55 -7.10 -28.67
N SER A 739 1.53 -6.42 -28.05
CA SER A 739 1.34 -5.52 -26.91
C SER A 739 1.33 -4.04 -27.32
N ALA A 740 2.11 -3.68 -28.34
CA ALA A 740 2.20 -2.31 -28.84
C ALA A 740 2.57 -2.28 -30.33
N GLU A 741 2.36 -1.11 -30.95
CA GLU A 741 2.73 -0.82 -32.34
C GLU A 741 3.17 0.64 -32.42
N ALA A 742 4.31 0.92 -33.06
CA ALA A 742 4.77 2.26 -33.35
C ALA A 742 4.83 2.47 -34.88
N VAL A 743 4.26 3.58 -35.34
CA VAL A 743 4.28 3.98 -36.76
C VAL A 743 4.98 5.33 -36.88
N TYR A 744 6.18 5.32 -37.43
CA TYR A 744 6.97 6.52 -37.67
C TYR A 744 6.61 7.16 -39.02
N LYS A 745 6.67 8.49 -39.08
CA LYS A 745 6.35 9.30 -40.27
C LYS A 745 7.59 9.94 -40.86
N SER A 746 8.58 10.22 -40.02
CA SER A 746 9.91 10.70 -40.41
C SER A 746 10.93 10.34 -39.32
N HIS A 747 12.18 10.21 -39.75
CA HIS A 747 13.34 10.38 -38.89
C HIS A 747 14.23 11.49 -39.47
N GLU A 748 14.91 12.21 -38.59
CA GLU A 748 15.92 13.22 -38.91
C GLU A 748 17.24 12.80 -38.23
N VAL A 749 18.33 12.82 -38.97
CA VAL A 749 19.67 12.47 -38.48
C VAL A 749 20.46 13.75 -38.28
N ASN A 750 20.99 13.97 -37.07
CA ASN A 750 22.02 14.99 -36.86
C ASN A 750 23.39 14.31 -36.82
N LYS A 751 24.33 14.93 -37.52
CA LYS A 751 25.75 14.57 -37.56
C LYS A 751 26.48 15.44 -36.56
#